data_AF-A0A7M3W800-F1
#
_entry.id   AF-A0A7M3W800-F1
#
_cell.length_a   1.000
_cell.length_b   1.000
_cell.length_c   1.000
_cell.angle_alpha   90.00
_cell.angle_beta   90.00
_cell.angle_gamma   90.00
#
_symmetry.space_group_name_H-M   'P 1'
#
loop_
_entity.id
_entity.type
_entity.pdbx_description
1 polymer ?
#
loop_
_entity_poly.entity_id
_entity_poly.type
_entity_poly.pdbx_seq_one_letter_code
_entity_poly.pdbx_strand_id
1 'polypeptide(L)'
;MFDPRYHDLPGDWHAEAQRLRPARQTEHAGVLEWLLPIPGVLTDPPSDLDVPVNTFEDPNASIVHLEHELLADRLHALLNQAPTRVWDSTNATWTTVMDEGPSVRPQDIMILINSRKHLPDLVDRLRARHIPVMADRQGLLLMQPVVQPLMSILALMAHPTMRKAAVEFARSPVVGMTERQVHDALLSLEEGVPVIPHLIQHAPTEGVQQLLIRLQRLMQWGAVYDVFDAVLDESDLLVAYPDDAQRQFAEGWLTIVQSIGNDTGHDAGAVYRRMVEIRELGRQGPQAITEPNASAIQIMTIHGSKGLQAPVVVVSGLFSAGKADASMSVQDNILVTPQVLAGRIQPWRAKDRPEDGLWAFAAEMNKAQDKAELRRKFYVALTRVKDRLIVTGSPGNQSTFDETTGALSVRFAPDPRTMGRMLVEGLRRATWCAASEAPWISAADLEADVLPRFVSQKFQTPLNPSALLSSASLGVDGLDGLRMYHHPDCFDAVQTQSPQQRARALATHLEELEPPQSETLTPLRLVENIKGAAHNLDATFNCMRSYWFEHVKGWPAEPFRLPNTAVKPSPPKTWPEPTTFGLMMHRVLEIGLRNPRSPLEGAPPLDASWMHEGDDDLSSLKTVERVMNEFGHGVDQPDGSREARWRDRLMHLGSLIDQGRLGRLVQGEPLDGWTVEAVRTELPFFHRHRLVLGEDGFSDHPVPGFNGAVVDHVNMDFSGRADLVLALVNEDGQGALQVVDLKTRGCLGAFNESTSAGGHPLQGVPSTELNVVPQSDEEAHILHEHRLQLALYSLALEAIESRKPSHQQRQILPPALLLGANGRMIQLSEGAFKQAKDDLETHLAWRASVHLNPDLEAPPQRISDPGTCQSCAYFMGDLRRCAPLGEPIGFVNPSDGSP
;
A
#
# COMPACT_ATOMS: atom_id res chain seq x y z
N MET A 1 45.18 -19.74 -11.64
CA MET A 1 43.79 -19.89 -11.17
C MET A 1 42.94 -20.79 -12.07
N PHE A 2 42.92 -20.57 -13.38
CA PHE A 2 42.15 -21.35 -14.36
C PHE A 2 43.01 -22.34 -15.15
N ASP A 3 44.09 -22.81 -14.55
CA ASP A 3 45.03 -23.72 -15.20
C ASP A 3 44.45 -25.15 -15.18
N PRO A 4 44.54 -25.93 -16.28
CA PRO A 4 44.07 -27.31 -16.34
C PRO A 4 44.61 -28.22 -15.23
N ARG A 5 45.75 -27.88 -14.63
CA ARG A 5 46.29 -28.57 -13.45
C ARG A 5 45.36 -28.55 -12.24
N TYR A 6 44.26 -27.80 -12.25
CA TYR A 6 43.28 -27.78 -11.16
C TYR A 6 41.97 -28.49 -11.50
N HIS A 7 41.88 -29.14 -12.66
CA HIS A 7 40.71 -29.90 -13.06
C HIS A 7 40.78 -31.28 -12.42
N ASP A 8 39.90 -31.54 -11.44
CA ASP A 8 39.77 -32.88 -10.84
C ASP A 8 39.13 -33.87 -11.84
N LEU A 9 38.21 -33.37 -12.68
CA LEU A 9 37.56 -34.11 -13.75
C LEU A 9 37.51 -33.24 -15.03
N PRO A 10 37.58 -33.85 -16.22
CA PRO A 10 37.35 -33.14 -17.48
C PRO A 10 35.88 -32.72 -17.60
N GLY A 11 35.61 -31.58 -18.23
CA GLY A 11 34.26 -31.07 -18.40
C GLY A 11 34.23 -29.68 -19.05
N ASP A 12 33.06 -29.28 -19.56
CA ASP A 12 32.78 -27.99 -20.19
C ASP A 12 32.48 -26.86 -19.19
N TRP A 13 32.42 -27.17 -17.90
CA TRP A 13 32.17 -26.22 -16.82
C TRP A 13 33.41 -25.48 -16.32
N HIS A 14 34.61 -25.80 -16.82
CA HIS A 14 35.83 -25.07 -16.47
C HIS A 14 35.96 -23.78 -17.28
N ALA A 15 36.23 -22.66 -16.61
CA ALA A 15 36.50 -21.40 -17.28
C ALA A 15 37.98 -21.30 -17.68
N GLU A 16 38.25 -20.60 -18.77
CA GLU A 16 39.61 -20.27 -19.22
C GLU A 16 40.06 -18.89 -18.70
N ALA A 17 41.37 -18.70 -18.59
CA ALA A 17 41.93 -17.42 -18.17
C ALA A 17 41.78 -16.37 -19.28
N GLN A 18 41.19 -15.23 -18.96
CA GLN A 18 41.11 -14.06 -19.83
C GLN A 18 42.06 -12.97 -19.32
N ARG A 19 42.90 -12.42 -20.21
CA ARG A 19 43.75 -11.28 -19.86
C ARG A 19 42.89 -10.01 -19.79
N LEU A 20 42.84 -9.40 -18.62
CA LEU A 20 42.16 -8.12 -18.42
C LEU A 20 43.04 -6.98 -18.92
N ARG A 21 42.42 -5.98 -19.53
CA ARG A 21 43.09 -4.73 -19.91
C ARG A 21 42.47 -3.60 -19.10
N PRO A 22 43.28 -2.65 -18.58
CA PRO A 22 42.75 -1.50 -17.88
C PRO A 22 41.85 -0.71 -18.83
N ALA A 23 40.61 -0.43 -18.40
CA ALA A 23 39.65 0.35 -19.17
C ALA A 23 39.81 1.87 -18.96
N ARG A 24 40.64 2.28 -18.01
CA ARG A 24 40.86 3.67 -17.59
C ARG A 24 42.37 3.92 -17.48
N GLN A 25 42.81 5.11 -17.86
CA GLN A 25 44.14 5.64 -17.52
C GLN A 25 43.96 6.56 -16.32
N THR A 26 44.64 6.26 -15.22
CA THR A 26 44.58 7.05 -13.97
C THR A 26 46.00 7.46 -13.58
N GLU A 27 46.13 8.65 -12.98
CA GLU A 27 47.42 9.15 -12.49
C GLU A 27 47.88 8.42 -11.22
N HIS A 28 46.93 7.87 -10.46
CA HIS A 28 47.18 7.13 -9.23
C HIS A 28 47.20 5.62 -9.51
N ALA A 29 48.17 4.91 -8.92
CA ALA A 29 48.22 3.46 -8.94
C ALA A 29 47.08 2.86 -8.10
N GLY A 30 46.62 1.67 -8.47
CA GLY A 30 45.65 0.93 -7.67
C GLY A 30 46.24 0.47 -6.34
N VAL A 31 45.38 0.13 -5.38
CA VAL A 31 45.83 -0.34 -4.05
C VAL A 31 45.28 -1.73 -3.75
N LEU A 32 46.16 -2.63 -3.30
CA LEU A 32 45.81 -3.94 -2.76
C LEU A 32 46.09 -3.97 -1.26
N GLU A 33 45.09 -4.36 -0.48
CA GLU A 33 45.19 -4.50 0.98
C GLU A 33 44.78 -5.89 1.44
N TRP A 34 45.50 -6.44 2.40
CA TRP A 34 45.15 -7.69 3.08
C TRP A 34 44.99 -7.45 4.58
N LEU A 35 43.76 -7.58 5.08
CA LEU A 35 43.44 -7.60 6.51
C LEU A 35 43.61 -9.03 7.04
N LEU A 36 44.67 -9.25 7.82
CA LEU A 36 45.07 -10.54 8.36
C LEU A 36 44.94 -10.51 9.88
N PRO A 37 43.75 -10.74 10.44
CA PRO A 37 43.55 -10.62 11.88
C PRO A 37 44.42 -11.62 12.64
N ILE A 38 45.22 -11.11 13.58
CA ILE A 38 46.00 -11.89 14.54
C ILE A 38 45.50 -11.51 15.94
N PRO A 39 45.04 -12.46 16.77
CA PRO A 39 44.61 -12.15 18.14
C PRO A 39 45.77 -11.58 18.96
N GLY A 40 45.44 -10.64 19.85
CA GLY A 40 46.39 -10.07 20.80
C GLY A 40 46.59 -10.97 22.02
N VAL A 41 47.05 -10.36 23.12
CA VAL A 41 47.17 -11.06 24.41
C VAL A 41 45.77 -11.29 24.98
N LEU A 42 45.38 -12.56 25.12
CA LEU A 42 44.05 -12.90 25.60
C LEU A 42 43.88 -12.54 27.08
N THR A 43 42.76 -11.91 27.42
CA THR A 43 42.37 -11.51 28.78
C THR A 43 40.92 -11.88 29.06
N ASP A 44 40.55 -12.04 30.33
CA ASP A 44 39.15 -12.25 30.69
C ASP A 44 38.29 -11.04 30.29
N PRO A 45 37.10 -11.24 29.68
CA PRO A 45 36.25 -10.14 29.29
C PRO A 45 35.80 -9.33 30.53
N PRO A 46 35.63 -7.99 30.40
CA PRO A 46 35.17 -7.16 31.49
C PRO A 46 33.85 -7.65 32.09
N SER A 47 33.75 -7.69 33.42
CA SER A 47 32.48 -7.97 34.12
C SER A 47 31.56 -6.74 34.19
N ASP A 48 32.13 -5.55 34.05
CA ASP A 48 31.39 -4.30 33.93
C ASP A 48 30.80 -4.16 32.53
N LEU A 49 29.47 -4.18 32.45
CA LEU A 49 28.72 -4.10 31.20
C LEU A 49 28.82 -2.73 30.51
N ASP A 50 29.35 -1.70 31.18
CA ASP A 50 29.67 -0.40 30.58
C ASP A 50 31.01 -0.38 29.85
N VAL A 51 31.86 -1.39 30.04
CA VAL A 51 33.15 -1.48 29.33
C VAL A 51 32.95 -2.29 28.05
N PRO A 52 33.25 -1.72 26.86
CA PRO A 52 33.17 -2.48 25.61
C PRO A 52 34.20 -3.62 25.61
N VAL A 53 33.79 -4.79 25.12
CA VAL A 53 34.67 -5.95 25.02
C VAL A 53 35.65 -5.75 23.87
N ASN A 54 36.95 -5.83 24.15
CA ASN A 54 37.97 -5.85 23.10
C ASN A 54 37.95 -7.19 22.38
N THR A 55 37.54 -7.20 21.11
CA THR A 55 37.40 -8.43 20.33
C THR A 55 38.74 -9.13 20.10
N PHE A 56 39.87 -8.40 20.06
CA PHE A 56 41.20 -8.97 19.84
C PHE A 56 41.83 -9.60 21.09
N GLU A 57 41.27 -9.32 22.26
CA GLU A 57 41.73 -9.84 23.56
C GLU A 57 40.73 -10.85 24.16
N ASP A 58 39.53 -11.00 23.58
CA ASP A 58 38.50 -11.92 24.07
C ASP A 58 38.78 -13.38 23.66
N PRO A 59 38.95 -14.32 24.61
CA PRO A 59 39.16 -15.73 24.32
C PRO A 59 37.96 -16.41 23.62
N ASN A 60 36.77 -15.81 23.65
CA ASN A 60 35.57 -16.32 23.00
C ASN A 60 35.37 -15.76 21.58
N ALA A 61 36.20 -14.80 21.15
CA ALA A 61 36.09 -14.22 19.83
C ALA A 61 36.45 -15.23 18.75
N SER A 62 35.54 -15.40 17.78
CA SER A 62 35.81 -16.22 16.60
C SER A 62 36.69 -15.46 15.61
N ILE A 63 37.37 -16.18 14.71
CA ILE A 63 38.19 -15.55 13.67
C ILE A 63 37.39 -14.60 12.76
N VAL A 64 36.07 -14.85 12.61
CA VAL A 64 35.17 -13.99 11.83
C VAL A 64 34.91 -12.67 12.57
N HIS A 65 34.80 -12.70 13.91
CA HIS A 65 34.66 -11.49 14.71
C HIS A 65 35.89 -10.60 14.59
N LEU A 66 37.10 -11.18 14.68
CA LEU A 66 38.35 -10.45 14.49
C LEU A 66 38.44 -9.84 13.08
N GLU A 67 38.01 -10.59 12.06
CA GLU A 67 38.00 -10.13 10.67
C GLU A 67 37.07 -8.93 10.46
N HIS A 68 35.86 -9.00 10.99
CA HIS A 68 34.89 -7.91 10.87
C HIS A 68 35.31 -6.68 11.68
N GLU A 69 35.90 -6.86 12.86
CA GLU A 69 36.40 -5.75 13.68
C GLU A 69 37.51 -4.99 12.94
N LEU A 70 38.51 -5.71 12.43
CA LEU A 70 39.62 -5.10 11.69
C LEU A 70 39.16 -4.43 10.40
N LEU A 71 38.17 -5.01 9.73
CA LEU A 71 37.54 -4.40 8.55
C LEU A 71 36.82 -3.11 8.91
N ALA A 72 36.08 -3.09 10.03
CA ALA A 72 35.37 -1.90 10.48
C ALA A 72 36.34 -0.77 10.83
N ASP A 73 37.44 -1.06 11.52
CA ASP A 73 38.51 -0.09 11.79
C ASP A 73 39.14 0.45 10.50
N ARG A 74 39.47 -0.44 9.56
CA ARG A 74 40.07 -0.03 8.28
C ARG A 74 39.16 0.90 7.49
N LEU A 75 37.87 0.56 7.39
CA LEU A 75 36.89 1.36 6.66
C LEU A 75 36.62 2.70 7.37
N HIS A 76 36.61 2.72 8.71
CA HIS A 76 36.53 3.96 9.47
C HIS A 76 37.71 4.88 9.16
N ALA A 77 38.94 4.35 9.17
CA ALA A 77 40.13 5.12 8.80
C ALA A 77 40.08 5.62 7.35
N LEU A 78 39.63 4.77 6.41
CA LEU A 78 39.52 5.13 4.99
C LEU A 78 38.52 6.28 4.75
N LEU A 79 37.35 6.21 5.37
CA LEU A 79 36.29 7.21 5.22
C LEU A 79 36.67 8.56 5.84
N ASN A 80 37.44 8.55 6.93
CA ASN A 80 37.90 9.75 7.62
C ASN A 80 39.26 10.25 7.11
N GLN A 81 39.85 9.61 6.09
CA GLN A 81 41.21 9.90 5.59
C GLN A 81 42.27 9.90 6.71
N ALA A 82 42.06 9.06 7.73
CA ALA A 82 42.98 8.93 8.85
C ALA A 82 44.24 8.16 8.40
N PRO A 83 45.43 8.50 8.94
CA PRO A 83 46.63 7.73 8.68
C PRO A 83 46.48 6.30 9.16
N THR A 84 47.14 5.38 8.46
CA THR A 84 47.23 3.98 8.87
C THR A 84 48.68 3.64 9.21
N ARG A 85 48.91 2.52 9.89
CA ARG A 85 50.23 2.08 10.32
C ARG A 85 50.44 0.61 9.94
N VAL A 86 51.64 0.27 9.51
CA VAL A 86 52.08 -1.11 9.26
C VAL A 86 53.30 -1.42 10.11
N TRP A 87 53.40 -2.66 10.58
CA TRP A 87 54.51 -3.08 11.45
C TRP A 87 55.79 -3.31 10.66
N ASP A 88 56.91 -2.79 11.15
CA ASP A 88 58.25 -3.12 10.70
C ASP A 88 58.88 -4.14 11.66
N SER A 89 58.85 -5.41 11.25
CA SER A 89 59.40 -6.53 12.02
C SER A 89 60.93 -6.49 12.15
N THR A 90 61.63 -5.69 11.34
CA THR A 90 63.10 -5.56 11.41
C THR A 90 63.52 -4.58 12.50
N ASN A 91 62.81 -3.45 12.62
CA ASN A 91 63.12 -2.42 13.60
C ASN A 91 62.21 -2.45 14.84
N ALA A 92 61.18 -3.30 14.86
CA ALA A 92 60.13 -3.35 15.87
C ALA A 92 59.44 -1.98 16.07
N THR A 93 59.07 -1.34 14.95
CA THR A 93 58.44 -0.01 14.94
C THR A 93 57.26 0.06 13.97
N TRP A 94 56.31 0.94 14.25
CA TRP A 94 55.22 1.25 13.33
C TRP A 94 55.65 2.23 12.24
N THR A 95 55.41 1.88 10.98
CA THR A 95 55.59 2.76 9.82
C THR A 95 54.24 3.36 9.43
N THR A 96 54.15 4.69 9.35
CA THR A 96 52.91 5.38 8.96
C THR A 96 52.72 5.33 7.45
N VAL A 97 51.50 5.02 7.01
CA VAL A 97 51.09 4.92 5.61
C VAL A 97 49.92 5.87 5.39
N MET A 98 50.10 6.79 4.45
CA MET A 98 49.07 7.74 4.02
C MET A 98 48.33 7.21 2.78
N ASP A 99 47.03 7.53 2.70
CA ASP A 99 46.25 7.23 1.51
C ASP A 99 46.43 8.33 0.45
N GLU A 100 47.18 8.03 -0.60
CA GLU A 100 47.39 8.89 -1.76
C GLU A 100 46.28 8.59 -2.79
N GLY A 101 45.23 9.42 -2.82
CA GLY A 101 44.11 9.24 -3.74
C GLY A 101 42.91 10.14 -3.42
N PRO A 102 41.86 10.12 -4.26
CA PRO A 102 40.65 10.90 -4.01
C PRO A 102 39.92 10.41 -2.75
N SER A 103 39.20 11.32 -2.08
CA SER A 103 38.34 11.00 -0.94
C SER A 103 37.33 9.91 -1.32
N VAL A 104 37.22 8.88 -0.48
CA VAL A 104 36.26 7.79 -0.64
C VAL A 104 35.00 8.13 0.15
N ARG A 105 33.82 8.01 -0.47
CA ARG A 105 32.53 8.13 0.23
C ARG A 105 31.96 6.74 0.52
N PRO A 106 31.02 6.60 1.47
CA PRO A 106 30.42 5.29 1.77
C PRO A 106 29.85 4.57 0.54
N GLN A 107 29.15 5.30 -0.34
CA GLN A 107 28.58 4.78 -1.59
C GLN A 107 29.61 4.27 -2.61
N ASP A 108 30.89 4.66 -2.46
CA ASP A 108 31.99 4.24 -3.34
C ASP A 108 32.58 2.87 -2.89
N ILE A 109 32.09 2.31 -1.78
CA ILE A 109 32.55 1.06 -1.18
C ILE A 109 31.50 -0.04 -1.35
N MET A 110 31.94 -1.19 -1.86
CA MET A 110 31.14 -2.42 -1.98
C MET A 110 31.78 -3.55 -1.19
N ILE A 111 31.04 -4.18 -0.28
CA ILE A 111 31.49 -5.36 0.47
C ILE A 111 30.86 -6.61 -0.11
N LEU A 112 31.71 -7.52 -0.57
CA LEU A 112 31.34 -8.81 -1.16
C LEU A 112 31.54 -9.93 -0.16
N ILE A 113 30.44 -10.62 0.15
CA ILE A 113 30.44 -11.79 1.04
C ILE A 113 30.06 -13.05 0.27
N ASN A 114 30.59 -14.21 0.69
CA ASN A 114 30.20 -15.50 0.11
C ASN A 114 28.85 -15.98 0.63
N SER A 115 28.57 -15.78 1.92
CA SER A 115 27.30 -16.14 2.56
C SER A 115 26.87 -15.09 3.58
N ARG A 116 25.57 -15.01 3.85
CA ARG A 116 24.97 -14.02 4.77
C ARG A 116 24.95 -14.47 6.23
N LYS A 117 25.56 -15.61 6.58
CA LYS A 117 25.49 -16.19 7.94
C LYS A 117 25.93 -15.23 9.04
N HIS A 118 26.98 -14.45 8.78
CA HIS A 118 27.58 -13.52 9.74
C HIS A 118 27.34 -12.05 9.37
N LEU A 119 26.38 -11.78 8.48
CA LEU A 119 26.05 -10.42 8.03
C LEU A 119 25.62 -9.50 9.19
N PRO A 120 24.79 -9.93 10.17
CA PRO A 120 24.41 -9.06 11.28
C PRO A 120 25.61 -8.55 12.10
N ASP A 121 26.56 -9.42 12.44
CA ASP A 121 27.77 -9.04 13.19
C ASP A 121 28.63 -8.03 12.43
N LEU A 122 28.77 -8.18 11.10
CA LEU A 122 29.48 -7.20 10.28
C LEU A 122 28.78 -5.83 10.28
N VAL A 123 27.46 -5.82 10.09
CA VAL A 123 26.65 -4.59 10.09
C VAL A 123 26.75 -3.87 11.44
N ASP A 124 26.65 -4.61 12.55
CA ASP A 124 26.72 -4.05 13.90
C ASP A 124 28.08 -3.39 14.18
N ARG A 125 29.19 -4.02 13.77
CA ARG A 125 30.55 -3.47 13.96
C ARG A 125 30.82 -2.23 13.12
N LEU A 126 30.28 -2.17 11.90
CA LEU A 126 30.35 -0.99 11.05
C LEU A 126 29.53 0.16 11.65
N ARG A 127 28.30 -0.11 12.09
CA ARG A 127 27.42 0.88 12.73
C ARG A 127 27.97 1.38 14.06
N ALA A 128 28.64 0.53 14.84
CA ALA A 128 29.31 0.93 16.07
C ALA A 128 30.41 1.99 15.86
N ARG A 129 30.89 2.16 14.62
CA ARG A 129 31.85 3.20 14.21
C ARG A 129 31.21 4.30 13.35
N HIS A 130 29.88 4.41 13.43
CA HIS A 130 29.05 5.36 12.67
C HIS A 130 29.19 5.25 11.15
N ILE A 131 29.49 4.06 10.63
CA ILE A 131 29.59 3.83 9.18
C ILE A 131 28.19 3.49 8.64
N PRO A 132 27.63 4.29 7.72
CA PRO A 132 26.34 3.98 7.11
C PRO A 132 26.49 2.77 6.19
N VAL A 133 25.71 1.74 6.47
CA VAL A 133 25.79 0.46 5.75
C VAL A 133 24.40 -0.07 5.47
N MET A 134 24.26 -0.69 4.31
CA MET A 134 23.03 -1.33 3.90
C MET A 134 23.34 -2.64 3.20
N ALA A 135 22.52 -3.66 3.46
CA ALA A 135 22.67 -4.97 2.84
C ALA A 135 21.53 -5.22 1.86
N ASP A 136 21.85 -5.67 0.65
CA ASP A 136 20.90 -5.94 -0.43
C ASP A 136 19.75 -6.84 0.01
N ARG A 137 20.05 -7.81 0.89
CA ARG A 137 19.07 -8.70 1.51
C ARG A 137 19.44 -9.04 2.95
N GLN A 138 18.45 -9.07 3.84
CA GLN A 138 18.63 -9.36 5.27
C GLN A 138 17.79 -10.55 5.76
N GLY A 139 17.85 -11.68 5.04
CA GLY A 139 17.12 -12.88 5.42
C GLY A 139 15.65 -12.85 4.99
N LEU A 140 14.76 -13.48 5.75
CA LEU A 140 13.34 -13.61 5.41
C LEU A 140 12.55 -12.37 5.83
N LEU A 141 11.67 -11.89 4.95
CA LEU A 141 10.82 -10.71 5.19
C LEU A 141 9.90 -10.92 6.39
N LEU A 142 9.23 -12.07 6.46
CA LEU A 142 8.30 -12.41 7.54
C LEU A 142 8.97 -12.70 8.89
N MET A 143 10.29 -12.60 8.96
CA MET A 143 11.06 -12.74 10.20
C MET A 143 11.68 -11.41 10.65
N GLN A 144 11.45 -10.32 9.91
CA GLN A 144 11.97 -9.01 10.28
C GLN A 144 11.27 -8.48 11.53
N PRO A 145 11.99 -7.78 12.42
CA PRO A 145 11.43 -7.26 13.67
C PRO A 145 10.23 -6.35 13.46
N VAL A 146 10.28 -5.42 12.51
CA VAL A 146 9.15 -4.52 12.17
C VAL A 146 7.92 -5.28 11.66
N VAL A 147 8.11 -6.45 11.06
CA VAL A 147 7.02 -7.26 10.47
C VAL A 147 6.34 -8.16 11.51
N GLN A 148 7.01 -8.55 12.60
CA GLN A 148 6.40 -9.43 13.62
C GLN A 148 5.12 -8.81 14.22
N PRO A 149 5.09 -7.54 14.65
CA PRO A 149 3.89 -6.92 15.21
C PRO A 149 2.76 -6.78 14.18
N LEU A 150 3.10 -6.48 12.93
CA LEU A 150 2.15 -6.41 11.81
C LEU A 150 1.48 -7.76 11.52
N MET A 151 2.28 -8.84 11.52
CA MET A 151 1.76 -10.21 11.44
C MET A 151 0.88 -10.56 12.64
N SER A 152 1.24 -10.09 13.83
CA SER A 152 0.49 -10.35 15.05
C SER A 152 -0.86 -9.65 15.08
N ILE A 153 -0.94 -8.37 14.68
CA ILE A 153 -2.22 -7.65 14.62
C ILE A 153 -3.10 -8.22 13.49
N LEU A 154 -2.53 -8.63 12.35
CA LEU A 154 -3.25 -9.37 11.31
C LEU A 154 -3.82 -10.70 11.83
N ALA A 155 -3.05 -11.43 12.65
CA ALA A 155 -3.54 -12.64 13.30
C ALA A 155 -4.71 -12.37 14.25
N LEU A 156 -4.68 -11.25 14.99
CA LEU A 156 -5.78 -10.84 15.89
C LEU A 156 -7.01 -10.35 15.11
N MET A 157 -6.84 -9.78 13.92
CA MET A 157 -7.95 -9.47 13.01
C MET A 157 -8.64 -10.74 12.51
N ALA A 158 -7.84 -11.74 12.13
CA ALA A 158 -8.36 -13.04 11.67
C ALA A 158 -8.97 -13.87 12.81
N HIS A 159 -8.35 -13.84 13.99
CA HIS A 159 -8.68 -14.67 15.14
C HIS A 159 -8.59 -13.85 16.43
N PRO A 160 -9.67 -13.15 16.83
CA PRO A 160 -9.66 -12.22 17.95
C PRO A 160 -9.28 -12.81 19.30
N THR A 161 -9.37 -14.13 19.47
CA THR A 161 -9.09 -14.86 20.72
C THR A 161 -7.69 -15.51 20.73
N MET A 162 -6.85 -15.25 19.72
CA MET A 162 -5.55 -15.93 19.57
C MET A 162 -4.52 -15.44 20.59
N ARG A 163 -4.37 -16.18 21.70
CA ARG A 163 -3.45 -15.84 22.80
C ARG A 163 -1.99 -15.71 22.37
N LYS A 164 -1.50 -16.50 21.41
CA LYS A 164 -0.12 -16.39 20.93
C LYS A 164 0.14 -15.01 20.30
N ALA A 165 -0.77 -14.54 19.45
CA ALA A 165 -0.69 -13.22 18.84
C ALA A 165 -0.88 -12.10 19.88
N ALA A 166 -1.66 -12.34 20.94
CA ALA A 166 -1.74 -11.42 22.08
C ALA A 166 -0.37 -11.20 22.74
N VAL A 167 0.36 -12.28 23.06
CA VAL A 167 1.70 -12.23 23.67
C VAL A 167 2.67 -11.45 22.77
N GLU A 168 2.70 -11.80 21.48
CA GLU A 168 3.63 -11.23 20.51
C GLU A 168 3.37 -9.73 20.30
N PHE A 169 2.10 -9.34 20.18
CA PHE A 169 1.71 -7.94 20.04
C PHE A 169 1.95 -7.14 21.32
N ALA A 170 1.58 -7.66 22.49
CA ALA A 170 1.75 -6.98 23.78
C ALA A 170 3.23 -6.72 24.14
N ARG A 171 4.12 -7.64 23.79
CA ARG A 171 5.58 -7.51 23.99
C ARG A 171 6.26 -6.60 22.97
N SER A 172 5.61 -6.35 21.83
CA SER A 172 6.20 -5.54 20.77
C SER A 172 6.31 -4.07 21.17
N PRO A 173 7.15 -3.27 20.50
CA PRO A 173 7.22 -1.83 20.71
C PRO A 173 5.90 -1.08 20.47
N VAL A 174 4.91 -1.71 19.81
CA VAL A 174 3.58 -1.11 19.59
C VAL A 174 2.83 -0.94 20.92
N VAL A 175 2.97 -1.90 21.84
CA VAL A 175 2.28 -1.88 23.15
C VAL A 175 3.27 -1.67 24.29
N GLY A 176 4.47 -2.26 24.20
CA GLY A 176 5.58 -2.00 25.13
C GLY A 176 5.42 -2.63 26.52
N MET A 177 4.64 -3.71 26.67
CA MET A 177 4.49 -4.35 27.99
C MET A 177 5.75 -5.13 28.40
N THR A 178 6.13 -5.01 29.67
CA THR A 178 7.15 -5.86 30.30
C THR A 178 6.67 -7.30 30.43
N GLU A 179 7.60 -8.26 30.60
CA GLU A 179 7.26 -9.68 30.82
C GLU A 179 6.25 -9.88 31.96
N ARG A 180 6.39 -9.10 33.04
CA ARG A 180 5.46 -9.14 34.17
C ARG A 180 4.07 -8.66 33.78
N GLN A 181 3.97 -7.51 33.11
CA GLN A 181 2.68 -6.98 32.65
C GLN A 181 1.99 -7.91 31.65
N VAL A 182 2.74 -8.52 30.72
CA VAL A 182 2.21 -9.51 29.77
C VAL A 182 1.69 -10.73 30.51
N HIS A 183 2.44 -11.22 31.50
CA HIS A 183 2.01 -12.35 32.33
C HIS A 183 0.71 -12.03 33.08
N ASP A 184 0.66 -10.89 33.78
CA ASP A 184 -0.49 -10.47 34.57
C ASP A 184 -1.74 -10.27 33.69
N ALA A 185 -1.58 -9.61 32.52
CA ALA A 185 -2.66 -9.39 31.58
C ALA A 185 -3.18 -10.69 30.94
N LEU A 186 -2.30 -11.63 30.59
CA LEU A 186 -2.74 -12.86 29.92
C LEU A 186 -3.22 -13.95 30.87
N LEU A 187 -2.83 -13.91 32.15
CA LEU A 187 -3.41 -14.76 33.19
C LEU A 187 -4.88 -14.45 33.45
N SER A 188 -5.25 -13.17 33.41
CA SER A 188 -6.64 -12.72 33.62
C SER A 188 -7.53 -12.87 32.38
N LEU A 189 -6.96 -13.24 31.23
CA LEU A 189 -7.69 -13.40 29.98
C LEU A 189 -8.43 -14.75 29.93
N GLU A 190 -9.75 -14.73 30.11
CA GLU A 190 -10.61 -15.91 30.00
C GLU A 190 -10.62 -16.51 28.58
N GLU A 191 -11.00 -17.79 28.47
CA GLU A 191 -11.07 -18.48 27.18
C GLU A 191 -12.25 -17.98 26.35
N GLY A 192 -12.03 -17.74 25.05
CA GLY A 192 -13.06 -17.22 24.13
C GLY A 192 -13.26 -15.70 24.17
N VAL A 193 -12.59 -14.97 25.07
CA VAL A 193 -12.65 -13.50 25.13
C VAL A 193 -11.74 -12.88 24.07
N PRO A 194 -12.22 -11.88 23.29
CA PRO A 194 -11.37 -11.15 22.36
C PRO A 194 -10.23 -10.41 23.08
N VAL A 195 -9.03 -10.49 22.51
CA VAL A 195 -7.78 -10.01 23.10
C VAL A 195 -7.72 -8.48 23.19
N ILE A 196 -8.09 -7.76 22.12
CA ILE A 196 -7.92 -6.29 22.06
C ILE A 196 -8.68 -5.55 23.18
N PRO A 197 -9.98 -5.81 23.44
CA PRO A 197 -10.68 -5.23 24.60
C PRO A 197 -9.97 -5.48 25.93
N HIS A 198 -9.35 -6.65 26.09
CA HIS A 198 -8.64 -7.01 27.31
C HIS A 198 -7.31 -6.27 27.46
N LEU A 199 -6.57 -6.09 26.35
CA LEU A 199 -5.35 -5.31 26.32
C LEU A 199 -5.61 -3.82 26.61
N ILE A 200 -6.76 -3.27 26.19
CA ILE A 200 -7.17 -1.88 26.52
C ILE A 200 -7.26 -1.67 28.04
N GLN A 201 -7.76 -2.67 28.77
CA GLN A 201 -7.90 -2.60 30.24
C GLN A 201 -6.55 -2.70 30.97
N HIS A 202 -5.54 -3.28 30.32
CA HIS A 202 -4.22 -3.53 30.90
C HIS A 202 -3.12 -2.67 30.23
N ALA A 203 -3.50 -1.67 29.44
CA ALA A 203 -2.56 -0.85 28.68
C ALA A 203 -1.53 -0.18 29.62
N PRO A 204 -0.23 -0.16 29.26
CA PRO A 204 0.82 0.35 30.14
C PRO A 204 0.80 1.87 30.29
N THR A 205 0.24 2.59 29.32
CA THR A 205 0.12 4.05 29.30
C THR A 205 -1.22 4.47 28.69
N GLU A 206 -1.64 5.71 28.95
CA GLU A 206 -2.85 6.28 28.34
C GLU A 206 -2.73 6.38 26.81
N GLY A 207 -1.57 6.76 26.28
CA GLY A 207 -1.34 6.81 24.83
C GLY A 207 -1.52 5.45 24.14
N VAL A 208 -0.95 4.39 24.72
CA VAL A 208 -1.14 3.01 24.21
C VAL A 208 -2.61 2.58 24.34
N GLN A 209 -3.29 2.98 25.41
CA GLN A 209 -4.71 2.70 25.57
C GLN A 209 -5.54 3.33 24.44
N GLN A 210 -5.28 4.59 24.08
CA GLN A 210 -5.97 5.27 22.99
C GLN A 210 -5.69 4.62 21.64
N LEU A 211 -4.43 4.25 21.37
CA LEU A 211 -4.07 3.49 20.17
C LEU A 211 -4.84 2.17 20.09
N LEU A 212 -4.90 1.39 21.17
CA LEU A 212 -5.62 0.11 21.18
C LEU A 212 -7.15 0.29 20.96
N ILE A 213 -7.75 1.35 21.52
CA ILE A 213 -9.16 1.71 21.26
C ILE A 213 -9.36 2.04 19.77
N ARG A 214 -8.44 2.81 19.18
CA ARG A 214 -8.46 3.15 17.77
C ARG A 214 -8.35 1.90 16.89
N LEU A 215 -7.39 1.02 17.16
CA LEU A 215 -7.22 -0.25 16.45
C LEU A 215 -8.48 -1.12 16.56
N GLN A 216 -9.07 -1.24 17.76
CA GLN A 216 -10.32 -1.99 17.95
C GLN A 216 -11.43 -1.47 17.03
N ARG A 217 -11.58 -0.15 16.91
CA ARG A 217 -12.59 0.48 16.07
C ARG A 217 -12.36 0.19 14.58
N LEU A 218 -11.12 0.38 14.11
CA LEU A 218 -10.74 0.10 12.72
C LEU A 218 -10.98 -1.38 12.35
N MET A 219 -10.65 -2.30 13.26
CA MET A 219 -10.93 -3.73 13.10
C MET A 219 -12.44 -4.01 12.99
N GLN A 220 -13.28 -3.36 13.80
CA GLN A 220 -14.74 -3.49 13.74
C GLN A 220 -15.35 -2.91 12.44
N TRP A 221 -14.66 -1.98 11.79
CA TRP A 221 -15.03 -1.45 10.48
C TRP A 221 -14.59 -2.34 9.32
N GLY A 222 -13.69 -3.30 9.56
CA GLY A 222 -13.06 -4.09 8.50
C GLY A 222 -11.98 -3.30 7.75
N ALA A 223 -11.48 -2.21 8.34
CA ALA A 223 -10.49 -1.32 7.76
C ALA A 223 -9.07 -1.89 7.94
N VAL A 224 -8.79 -3.03 7.31
CA VAL A 224 -7.56 -3.83 7.53
C VAL A 224 -6.28 -3.02 7.29
N TYR A 225 -6.27 -2.15 6.27
CA TYR A 225 -5.10 -1.35 5.91
C TYR A 225 -4.87 -0.19 6.88
N ASP A 226 -5.95 0.51 7.26
CA ASP A 226 -5.89 1.59 8.25
C ASP A 226 -5.38 1.10 9.61
N VAL A 227 -5.64 -0.17 9.97
CA VAL A 227 -5.04 -0.80 11.16
C VAL A 227 -3.52 -0.85 11.06
N PHE A 228 -2.95 -1.17 9.90
CA PHE A 228 -1.50 -1.20 9.72
C PHE A 228 -0.90 0.19 9.71
N ASP A 229 -1.56 1.15 9.05
CA ASP A 229 -1.13 2.54 9.02
C ASP A 229 -1.10 3.11 10.45
N ALA A 230 -2.15 2.89 11.25
CA ALA A 230 -2.17 3.29 12.66
C ALA A 230 -1.05 2.62 13.48
N VAL A 231 -0.74 1.34 13.23
CA VAL A 231 0.40 0.67 13.91
C VAL A 231 1.75 1.26 13.49
N LEU A 232 1.93 1.66 12.23
CA LEU A 232 3.19 2.20 11.74
C LEU A 232 3.39 3.68 12.11
N ASP A 233 2.34 4.47 12.03
CA ASP A 233 2.39 5.94 12.16
C ASP A 233 2.13 6.43 13.59
N GLU A 234 1.31 5.70 14.36
CA GLU A 234 0.87 6.13 15.70
C GLU A 234 1.49 5.30 16.85
N SER A 235 2.49 4.46 16.57
CA SER A 235 3.21 3.68 17.59
C SER A 235 4.72 3.85 17.54
N ASP A 236 5.41 3.38 18.59
CA ASP A 236 6.88 3.44 18.69
C ASP A 236 7.60 2.38 17.83
N LEU A 237 6.89 1.68 16.93
CA LEU A 237 7.47 0.59 16.14
C LEU A 237 8.67 1.03 15.28
N LEU A 238 8.53 2.14 14.56
CA LEU A 238 9.60 2.70 13.73
C LEU A 238 10.61 3.53 14.55
N VAL A 239 10.26 3.91 15.79
CA VAL A 239 11.21 4.52 16.74
C VAL A 239 12.15 3.44 17.29
N ALA A 240 11.61 2.26 17.63
CA ALA A 240 12.39 1.11 18.09
C ALA A 240 13.24 0.47 16.99
N TYR A 241 12.78 0.57 15.73
CA TYR A 241 13.47 0.06 14.55
C TYR A 241 13.70 1.17 13.50
N PRO A 242 14.57 2.15 13.80
CA PRO A 242 14.69 3.40 13.02
C PRO A 242 15.48 3.26 11.71
N ASP A 243 15.96 2.05 11.41
CA ASP A 243 16.71 1.79 10.18
C ASP A 243 15.81 1.93 8.95
N ASP A 244 16.30 2.63 7.92
CA ASP A 244 15.61 2.76 6.62
C ASP A 244 15.22 1.41 6.01
N ALA A 245 16.06 0.38 6.23
CA ALA A 245 15.76 -0.99 5.83
C ALA A 245 14.46 -1.52 6.44
N GLN A 246 14.17 -1.22 7.71
CA GLN A 246 12.97 -1.69 8.40
C GLN A 246 11.72 -1.02 7.84
N ARG A 247 11.79 0.26 7.46
CA ARG A 247 10.71 0.93 6.73
C ARG A 247 10.39 0.23 5.41
N GLN A 248 11.41 -0.03 4.58
CA GLN A 248 11.23 -0.74 3.32
C GLN A 248 10.69 -2.17 3.52
N PHE A 249 11.03 -2.83 4.63
CA PHE A 249 10.48 -4.15 4.94
C PHE A 249 8.99 -4.10 5.31
N ALA A 250 8.55 -3.07 6.04
CA ALA A 250 7.13 -2.85 6.29
C ALA A 250 6.37 -2.60 4.97
N GLU A 251 6.91 -1.76 4.09
CA GLU A 251 6.33 -1.48 2.76
C GLU A 251 6.26 -2.73 1.87
N GLY A 252 7.34 -3.53 1.84
CA GLY A 252 7.37 -4.80 1.11
C GLY A 252 6.37 -5.82 1.66
N TRP A 253 6.16 -5.84 2.98
CA TRP A 253 5.15 -6.67 3.61
C TRP A 253 3.73 -6.21 3.26
N LEU A 254 3.45 -4.90 3.34
CA LEU A 254 2.16 -4.31 2.97
C LEU A 254 1.82 -4.60 1.50
N THR A 255 2.80 -4.52 0.61
CA THR A 255 2.61 -4.84 -0.81
C THR A 255 2.13 -6.28 -1.02
N ILE A 256 2.72 -7.25 -0.29
CA ILE A 256 2.28 -8.65 -0.34
C ILE A 256 0.86 -8.79 0.21
N VAL A 257 0.56 -8.14 1.33
CA VAL A 257 -0.77 -8.18 1.96
C VAL A 257 -1.84 -7.57 1.06
N GLN A 258 -1.56 -6.46 0.38
CA GLN A 258 -2.45 -5.85 -0.61
C GLN A 258 -2.66 -6.77 -1.82
N SER A 259 -1.58 -7.38 -2.33
CA SER A 259 -1.69 -8.34 -3.44
C SER A 259 -2.59 -9.52 -3.08
N ILE A 260 -2.41 -10.11 -1.89
CA ILE A 260 -3.26 -11.21 -1.43
C ILE A 260 -4.70 -10.72 -1.22
N GLY A 261 -4.87 -9.54 -0.62
CA GLY A 261 -6.18 -8.94 -0.41
C GLY A 261 -6.95 -8.74 -1.72
N ASN A 262 -6.28 -8.28 -2.78
CA ASN A 262 -6.90 -8.15 -4.11
C ASN A 262 -7.39 -9.49 -4.68
N ASP A 263 -6.70 -10.59 -4.37
CA ASP A 263 -7.09 -11.94 -4.80
C ASP A 263 -8.19 -12.56 -3.91
N THR A 264 -8.25 -12.19 -2.63
CA THR A 264 -9.14 -12.80 -1.63
C THR A 264 -10.32 -11.92 -1.20
N GLY A 265 -10.52 -10.76 -1.84
CA GLY A 265 -11.58 -9.80 -1.47
C GLY A 265 -11.34 -9.12 -0.12
N HIS A 266 -10.08 -8.89 0.24
CA HIS A 266 -9.63 -8.15 1.43
C HIS A 266 -10.05 -8.75 2.78
N ASP A 267 -10.49 -10.01 2.82
CA ASP A 267 -10.78 -10.74 4.06
C ASP A 267 -9.51 -11.00 4.90
N ALA A 268 -9.48 -10.48 6.14
CA ALA A 268 -8.32 -10.62 7.03
C ALA A 268 -7.97 -12.09 7.35
N GLY A 269 -8.98 -12.97 7.44
CA GLY A 269 -8.78 -14.40 7.70
C GLY A 269 -8.07 -15.12 6.55
N ALA A 270 -8.50 -14.87 5.32
CA ALA A 270 -7.89 -15.40 4.11
C ALA A 270 -6.47 -14.86 3.90
N VAL A 271 -6.28 -13.54 4.10
CA VAL A 271 -4.97 -12.89 4.05
C VAL A 271 -4.02 -13.52 5.07
N TYR A 272 -4.45 -13.63 6.34
CA TYR A 272 -3.63 -14.22 7.40
C TYR A 272 -3.23 -15.66 7.07
N ARG A 273 -4.18 -16.50 6.64
CA ARG A 273 -3.90 -17.90 6.26
C ARG A 273 -2.84 -17.98 5.16
N ARG A 274 -2.96 -17.15 4.12
CA ARG A 274 -2.00 -17.13 3.01
C ARG A 274 -0.63 -16.66 3.46
N MET A 275 -0.57 -15.67 4.35
CA MET A 275 0.69 -15.21 4.93
C MET A 275 1.37 -16.28 5.80
N VAL A 276 0.60 -17.11 6.51
CA VAL A 276 1.12 -18.29 7.23
C VAL A 276 1.71 -19.32 6.26
N GLU A 277 1.02 -19.66 5.18
CA GLU A 277 1.54 -20.56 4.14
C GLU A 277 2.85 -20.06 3.53
N ILE A 278 2.94 -18.74 3.27
CA ILE A 278 4.18 -18.11 2.78
C ILE A 278 5.31 -18.24 3.81
N ARG A 279 5.01 -18.13 5.11
CA ARG A 279 5.99 -18.32 6.18
C ARG A 279 6.50 -19.76 6.23
N GLU A 280 5.64 -20.75 5.96
CA GLU A 280 5.99 -22.17 5.96
C GLU A 280 6.96 -22.57 4.82
N LEU A 281 7.09 -21.76 3.78
CA LEU A 281 8.13 -21.93 2.74
C LEU A 281 9.56 -21.83 3.29
N GLY A 282 9.74 -21.30 4.50
CA GLY A 282 11.04 -21.20 5.17
C GLY A 282 12.05 -20.46 4.30
N ARG A 283 13.16 -21.12 3.94
CA ARG A 283 14.23 -20.51 3.11
C ARG A 283 13.77 -20.11 1.69
N GLN A 284 12.66 -20.67 1.21
CA GLN A 284 12.07 -20.32 -0.09
C GLN A 284 11.06 -19.18 0.00
N GLY A 285 10.79 -18.67 1.21
CA GLY A 285 9.91 -17.53 1.42
C GLY A 285 10.50 -16.21 0.91
N PRO A 286 9.67 -15.15 0.86
CA PRO A 286 10.07 -13.81 0.46
C PRO A 286 11.27 -13.31 1.27
N GLN A 287 12.26 -12.79 0.55
CA GLN A 287 13.45 -12.21 1.17
C GLN A 287 13.18 -10.76 1.55
N ALA A 288 13.74 -10.31 2.68
CA ALA A 288 13.79 -8.91 3.03
C ALA A 288 14.80 -8.23 2.11
N ILE A 289 14.32 -7.45 1.15
CA ILE A 289 15.14 -6.78 0.12
C ILE A 289 15.16 -5.29 0.47
N THR A 290 16.33 -4.67 0.33
CA THR A 290 16.46 -3.22 0.40
C THR A 290 16.90 -2.65 -0.94
N GLU A 291 16.39 -1.48 -1.27
CA GLU A 291 16.84 -0.71 -2.42
C GLU A 291 18.03 0.19 -2.02
N PRO A 292 19.15 0.12 -2.78
CA PRO A 292 20.35 0.94 -2.54
C PRO A 292 20.07 2.43 -2.40
N ASN A 293 20.19 2.96 -1.17
CA ASN A 293 20.31 4.40 -0.98
C ASN A 293 21.68 4.89 -1.48
N ALA A 294 21.74 6.12 -1.99
CA ALA A 294 22.94 6.67 -2.60
C ALA A 294 24.04 7.06 -1.59
N SER A 295 23.87 6.81 -0.29
CA SER A 295 24.70 7.40 0.78
C SER A 295 25.30 6.37 1.76
N ALA A 296 25.22 5.07 1.49
CA ALA A 296 25.72 4.01 2.37
C ALA A 296 26.62 2.99 1.66
N ILE A 297 27.47 2.29 2.43
CA ILE A 297 28.23 1.12 1.99
C ILE A 297 27.26 -0.01 1.62
N GLN A 298 27.46 -0.61 0.45
CA GLN A 298 26.61 -1.70 -0.03
C GLN A 298 27.23 -3.05 0.29
N ILE A 299 26.56 -3.86 1.12
CA ILE A 299 26.92 -5.26 1.34
C ILE A 299 26.05 -6.16 0.46
N MET A 300 26.69 -7.02 -0.32
CA MET A 300 25.98 -7.97 -1.18
C MET A 300 26.77 -9.28 -1.33
N THR A 301 26.10 -10.31 -1.84
CA THR A 301 26.84 -11.52 -2.20
C THR A 301 27.63 -11.33 -3.50
N ILE A 302 28.68 -12.11 -3.67
CA ILE A 302 29.46 -12.14 -4.92
C ILE A 302 28.55 -12.35 -6.16
N HIS A 303 27.50 -13.15 -6.05
CA HIS A 303 26.52 -13.33 -7.13
C HIS A 303 25.73 -12.04 -7.43
N GLY A 304 25.26 -11.35 -6.38
CA GLY A 304 24.52 -10.09 -6.51
C GLY A 304 25.35 -8.98 -7.15
N SER A 305 26.68 -9.05 -7.04
CA SER A 305 27.59 -8.06 -7.63
C SER A 305 27.81 -8.19 -9.14
N LYS A 306 27.30 -9.23 -9.80
CA LYS A 306 27.56 -9.48 -11.22
C LYS A 306 27.07 -8.30 -12.07
N GLY A 307 27.99 -7.69 -12.81
CA GLY A 307 27.72 -6.52 -13.65
C GLY A 307 27.90 -5.17 -12.95
N LEU A 308 28.00 -5.16 -11.62
CA LEU A 308 28.30 -3.96 -10.83
C LEU A 308 29.82 -3.74 -10.71
N GLN A 309 30.22 -2.52 -10.39
CA GLN A 309 31.61 -2.13 -10.11
C GLN A 309 31.64 -0.99 -9.11
N ALA A 310 32.64 -0.95 -8.22
CA ALA A 310 32.81 0.12 -7.24
C ALA A 310 34.29 0.56 -7.14
N PRO A 311 34.57 1.86 -6.87
CA PRO A 311 35.92 2.36 -6.58
C PRO A 311 36.68 1.48 -5.59
N VAL A 312 36.04 1.14 -4.47
CA VAL A 312 36.60 0.28 -3.43
C VAL A 312 35.76 -1.00 -3.33
N VAL A 313 36.41 -2.15 -3.43
CA VAL A 313 35.77 -3.45 -3.23
C VAL A 313 36.45 -4.19 -2.10
N VAL A 314 35.66 -4.61 -1.12
CA VAL A 314 36.09 -5.50 -0.04
C VAL A 314 35.59 -6.91 -0.33
N VAL A 315 36.44 -7.92 -0.23
CA VAL A 315 36.05 -9.33 -0.33
C VAL A 315 36.29 -10.00 1.01
N SER A 316 35.21 -10.27 1.74
CA SER A 316 35.25 -10.82 3.09
C SER A 316 34.99 -12.32 3.17
N GLY A 317 35.62 -12.97 4.15
CA GLY A 317 35.51 -14.38 4.45
C GLY A 317 36.21 -15.29 3.44
N LEU A 318 37.26 -14.82 2.76
CA LEU A 318 37.93 -15.59 1.69
C LEU A 318 38.44 -16.96 2.15
N PHE A 319 38.93 -17.06 3.39
CA PHE A 319 39.50 -18.29 3.95
C PHE A 319 38.47 -19.22 4.61
N SER A 320 37.19 -18.84 4.58
CA SER A 320 36.04 -19.67 5.01
C SER A 320 35.08 -19.98 3.84
N ALA A 321 35.03 -19.12 2.82
CA ALA A 321 34.24 -19.27 1.60
C ALA A 321 34.59 -20.58 0.86
N GLY A 322 33.61 -21.49 0.72
CA GLY A 322 33.77 -22.81 0.09
C GLY A 322 33.88 -24.01 1.05
N LYS A 323 34.03 -23.80 2.37
CA LYS A 323 34.09 -24.91 3.35
C LYS A 323 32.74 -25.60 3.57
N ALA A 324 31.63 -24.85 3.56
CA ALA A 324 30.29 -25.35 3.89
C ALA A 324 29.56 -26.02 2.71
N ASP A 325 29.76 -25.52 1.48
CA ASP A 325 29.07 -25.99 0.27
C ASP A 325 29.32 -27.49 0.02
N ALA A 326 30.54 -27.96 0.28
CA ALA A 326 30.92 -29.37 0.14
C ALA A 326 30.31 -30.30 1.22
N SER A 327 29.87 -29.77 2.36
CA SER A 327 29.25 -30.58 3.42
C SER A 327 27.74 -30.73 3.26
N MET A 328 27.07 -29.73 2.67
CA MET A 328 25.61 -29.72 2.52
C MET A 328 25.15 -30.62 1.36
N SER A 329 25.84 -30.61 0.22
CA SER A 329 25.53 -31.48 -0.93
C SER A 329 25.67 -32.98 -0.63
N VAL A 330 26.40 -33.35 0.43
CA VAL A 330 26.65 -34.74 0.84
C VAL A 330 25.61 -35.23 1.87
N GLN A 331 24.85 -34.33 2.51
CA GLN A 331 23.82 -34.70 3.49
C GLN A 331 22.49 -35.09 2.85
N ASP A 332 22.21 -34.61 1.64
CA ASP A 332 21.02 -35.00 0.90
C ASP A 332 21.18 -36.43 0.38
N ASN A 333 20.14 -37.26 0.53
CA ASN A 333 20.15 -38.64 0.04
C ASN A 333 19.85 -38.74 -1.46
N ILE A 334 19.78 -37.62 -2.16
CA ILE A 334 19.53 -37.54 -3.60
C ILE A 334 20.40 -36.41 -4.13
N LEU A 335 21.12 -36.67 -5.22
CA LEU A 335 21.94 -35.71 -5.93
C LEU A 335 21.47 -35.68 -7.38
N VAL A 336 21.09 -34.49 -7.83
CA VAL A 336 20.61 -34.25 -9.20
C VAL A 336 21.60 -33.34 -9.91
N THR A 337 22.23 -33.85 -10.96
CA THR A 337 23.02 -33.06 -11.90
C THR A 337 22.31 -33.06 -13.27
N PRO A 338 22.65 -32.15 -14.20
CA PRO A 338 22.08 -32.19 -15.56
C PRO A 338 22.29 -33.51 -16.32
N GLN A 339 23.31 -34.29 -15.94
CA GLN A 339 23.72 -35.51 -16.64
C GLN A 339 23.36 -36.80 -15.88
N VAL A 340 23.25 -36.73 -14.54
CA VAL A 340 23.10 -37.89 -13.65
C VAL A 340 22.19 -37.57 -12.47
N LEU A 341 21.26 -38.49 -12.19
CA LEU A 341 20.49 -38.56 -10.94
C LEU A 341 21.03 -39.74 -10.11
N ALA A 342 21.46 -39.48 -8.87
CA ALA A 342 21.97 -40.50 -7.97
C ALA A 342 21.28 -40.43 -6.61
N GLY A 343 20.90 -41.59 -6.06
CA GLY A 343 20.31 -41.71 -4.73
C GLY A 343 21.27 -42.38 -3.76
N ARG A 344 21.42 -41.82 -2.55
CA ARG A 344 22.16 -42.40 -1.42
C ARG A 344 21.20 -43.12 -0.48
N ILE A 345 20.64 -44.23 -0.93
CA ILE A 345 19.59 -44.95 -0.20
C ILE A 345 20.21 -45.76 0.96
N GLN A 346 19.74 -45.52 2.19
CA GLN A 346 20.03 -46.36 3.36
C GLN A 346 18.74 -47.02 3.85
N PRO A 347 18.33 -48.17 3.26
CA PRO A 347 17.06 -48.80 3.62
C PRO A 347 17.09 -49.43 5.02
N TRP A 348 18.29 -49.74 5.55
CA TRP A 348 18.47 -50.34 6.87
C TRP A 348 19.41 -49.50 7.72
N ARG A 349 18.88 -48.76 8.70
CA ARG A 349 19.68 -47.91 9.60
C ARG A 349 20.67 -48.70 10.48
N ALA A 350 20.39 -49.97 10.73
CA ALA A 350 21.20 -50.85 11.56
C ALA A 350 22.39 -51.50 10.82
N LYS A 351 22.52 -51.27 9.51
CA LYS A 351 23.64 -51.76 8.71
C LYS A 351 24.43 -50.59 8.15
N ASP A 352 25.70 -50.84 7.88
CA ASP A 352 26.53 -49.92 7.13
C ASP A 352 25.90 -49.63 5.76
N ARG A 353 26.08 -48.41 5.29
CA ARG A 353 25.55 -47.98 4.00
C ARG A 353 26.22 -48.78 2.88
N PRO A 354 25.46 -49.24 1.87
CA PRO A 354 26.07 -49.84 0.69
C PRO A 354 26.93 -48.79 -0.04
N GLU A 355 28.06 -49.20 -0.57
CA GLU A 355 28.85 -48.40 -1.49
C GLU A 355 28.14 -48.36 -2.85
N ASP A 356 27.76 -47.16 -3.29
CA ASP A 356 27.09 -46.95 -4.57
C ASP A 356 28.05 -46.19 -5.51
N GLY A 357 28.43 -46.84 -6.61
CA GLY A 357 29.36 -46.27 -7.58
C GLY A 357 28.78 -45.08 -8.36
N LEU A 358 27.46 -45.07 -8.60
CA LEU A 358 26.78 -43.95 -9.24
C LEU A 358 26.74 -42.74 -8.31
N TRP A 359 26.47 -42.96 -7.02
CA TRP A 359 26.59 -41.92 -5.99
C TRP A 359 28.02 -41.38 -5.90
N ALA A 360 29.02 -42.26 -5.83
CA ALA A 360 30.42 -41.84 -5.75
C ALA A 360 30.83 -41.01 -6.97
N PHE A 361 30.42 -41.41 -8.18
CA PHE A 361 30.67 -40.67 -9.41
C PHE A 361 29.95 -39.31 -9.42
N ALA A 362 28.64 -39.28 -9.12
CA ALA A 362 27.85 -38.06 -9.10
C ALA A 362 28.35 -37.06 -8.03
N ALA A 363 28.79 -37.55 -6.88
CA ALA A 363 29.38 -36.73 -5.83
C ALA A 363 30.71 -36.09 -6.25
N GLU A 364 31.60 -36.84 -6.91
CA GLU A 364 32.85 -36.26 -7.43
C GLU A 364 32.60 -35.31 -8.61
N MET A 365 31.61 -35.57 -9.48
CA MET A 365 31.19 -34.60 -10.50
C MET A 365 30.70 -33.29 -9.89
N ASN A 366 29.78 -33.36 -8.91
CA ASN A 366 29.25 -32.16 -8.24
C ASN A 366 30.38 -31.36 -7.59
N LYS A 367 31.27 -32.03 -6.86
CA LYS A 367 32.44 -31.42 -6.23
C LYS A 367 33.38 -30.76 -7.24
N ALA A 368 33.59 -31.36 -8.42
CA ALA A 368 34.40 -30.77 -9.49
C ALA A 368 33.72 -29.52 -10.09
N GLN A 369 32.40 -29.55 -10.27
CA GLN A 369 31.59 -28.42 -10.75
C GLN A 369 31.58 -27.28 -9.73
N ASP A 370 31.35 -27.56 -8.45
CA ASP A 370 31.39 -26.60 -7.34
C ASP A 370 32.74 -25.89 -7.27
N LYS A 371 33.84 -26.63 -7.40
CA LYS A 371 35.20 -26.06 -7.42
C LYS A 371 35.42 -25.13 -8.61
N ALA A 372 34.94 -25.50 -9.80
CA ALA A 372 35.03 -24.65 -10.98
C ALA A 372 34.16 -23.39 -10.84
N GLU A 373 32.96 -23.51 -10.28
CA GLU A 373 32.08 -22.40 -9.97
C GLU A 373 32.71 -21.45 -8.94
N LEU A 374 33.32 -21.98 -7.88
CA LEU A 374 34.00 -21.18 -6.87
C LEU A 374 35.15 -20.35 -7.45
N ARG A 375 35.92 -20.91 -8.41
CA ARG A 375 36.96 -20.17 -9.14
C ARG A 375 36.36 -19.02 -9.96
N ARG A 376 35.22 -19.25 -10.62
CA ARG A 376 34.48 -18.18 -11.33
C ARG A 376 33.98 -17.10 -10.37
N LYS A 377 33.42 -17.48 -9.21
CA LYS A 377 32.99 -16.53 -8.17
C LYS A 377 34.14 -15.66 -7.69
N PHE A 378 35.29 -16.27 -7.39
CA PHE A 378 36.49 -15.53 -6.97
C PHE A 378 36.92 -14.53 -8.05
N TYR A 379 36.95 -14.93 -9.33
CA TYR A 379 37.22 -14.01 -10.43
C TYR A 379 36.19 -12.89 -10.55
N VAL A 380 34.89 -13.18 -10.40
CA VAL A 380 33.85 -12.14 -10.39
C VAL A 380 34.13 -11.13 -9.28
N ALA A 381 34.42 -11.58 -8.05
CA ALA A 381 34.71 -10.72 -6.92
C ALA A 381 35.91 -9.78 -7.19
N LEU A 382 37.03 -10.34 -7.69
CA LEU A 382 38.23 -9.57 -8.01
C LEU A 382 38.06 -8.61 -9.19
N THR A 383 37.08 -8.83 -10.07
CA THR A 383 36.83 -7.97 -11.25
C THR A 383 35.77 -6.90 -11.02
N ARG A 384 35.20 -6.81 -9.81
CA ARG A 384 34.30 -5.70 -9.44
C ARG A 384 35.07 -4.42 -9.12
N VAL A 385 36.37 -4.53 -8.81
CA VAL A 385 37.21 -3.44 -8.34
C VAL A 385 37.54 -2.45 -9.44
N LYS A 386 37.50 -1.17 -9.10
CA LYS A 386 37.97 -0.07 -9.94
C LYS A 386 39.37 0.39 -9.54
N ASP A 387 39.56 0.72 -8.27
CA ASP A 387 40.77 1.43 -7.81
C ASP A 387 41.43 0.74 -6.60
N ARG A 388 40.64 0.23 -5.64
CA ARG A 388 41.16 -0.42 -4.41
C ARG A 388 40.49 -1.75 -4.08
N LEU A 389 41.28 -2.80 -3.89
CA LEU A 389 40.83 -4.12 -3.45
C LEU A 389 41.29 -4.39 -2.02
N ILE A 390 40.33 -4.67 -1.13
CA ILE A 390 40.59 -5.08 0.25
C ILE A 390 40.18 -6.55 0.39
N VAL A 391 41.09 -7.41 0.81
CA VAL A 391 40.83 -8.82 1.09
C VAL A 391 41.00 -9.12 2.57
N THR A 392 40.13 -9.94 3.15
CA THR A 392 40.16 -10.19 4.60
C THR A 392 40.23 -11.69 4.93
N GLY A 393 40.91 -12.00 6.04
CA GLY A 393 40.95 -13.32 6.66
C GLY A 393 42.36 -13.91 6.75
N SER A 394 42.51 -14.92 7.61
CA SER A 394 43.80 -15.55 7.93
C SER A 394 44.05 -16.84 7.11
N PRO A 395 45.26 -17.04 6.57
CA PRO A 395 45.62 -18.22 5.78
C PRO A 395 45.89 -19.47 6.61
N GLY A 396 45.69 -19.44 7.93
CA GLY A 396 45.92 -20.59 8.81
C GLY A 396 45.33 -20.37 10.21
N ASN A 397 45.54 -21.36 11.09
CA ASN A 397 45.10 -21.32 12.48
C ASN A 397 46.23 -20.96 13.48
N GLN A 398 47.40 -20.59 12.97
CA GLN A 398 48.59 -20.29 13.77
C GLN A 398 49.28 -19.05 13.20
N SER A 399 49.00 -17.91 13.82
CA SER A 399 49.66 -16.63 13.56
C SER A 399 50.01 -16.01 14.90
N THR A 400 51.18 -15.39 14.99
CA THR A 400 51.69 -14.80 16.22
C THR A 400 52.18 -13.40 15.93
N PHE A 401 51.84 -12.48 16.82
CA PHE A 401 52.32 -11.12 16.84
C PHE A 401 52.79 -10.78 18.26
N ASP A 402 54.01 -10.28 18.38
CA ASP A 402 54.58 -9.80 19.63
C ASP A 402 55.35 -8.50 19.33
N GLU A 403 54.78 -7.40 19.81
CA GLU A 403 55.34 -6.06 19.63
C GLU A 403 56.71 -5.91 20.30
N THR A 404 56.94 -6.59 21.43
CA THR A 404 58.18 -6.46 22.22
C THR A 404 59.37 -7.14 21.55
N THR A 405 59.14 -8.29 20.92
CA THR A 405 60.19 -9.05 20.22
C THR A 405 60.32 -8.69 18.74
N GLY A 406 59.38 -7.90 18.20
CA GLY A 406 59.32 -7.59 16.77
C GLY A 406 58.74 -8.72 15.91
N ALA A 407 58.42 -9.87 16.51
CA ALA A 407 58.06 -11.07 15.79
C ALA A 407 56.61 -11.01 15.28
N LEU A 408 56.46 -10.97 13.95
CA LEU A 408 55.21 -11.23 13.26
C LEU A 408 55.40 -12.44 12.35
N SER A 409 54.64 -13.51 12.60
CA SER A 409 54.76 -14.76 11.83
C SER A 409 53.41 -15.39 11.56
N VAL A 410 53.23 -15.91 10.34
CA VAL A 410 51.95 -16.46 9.88
C VAL A 410 52.19 -17.83 9.25
N ARG A 411 51.32 -18.79 9.55
CA ARG A 411 51.31 -20.09 8.88
C ARG A 411 50.41 -20.06 7.65
N PHE A 412 50.97 -20.21 6.45
CA PHE A 412 50.19 -20.34 5.22
C PHE A 412 49.70 -21.79 5.02
N ALA A 413 48.51 -22.10 5.54
CA ALA A 413 47.86 -23.39 5.40
C ALA A 413 46.34 -23.29 5.05
N PRO A 414 45.95 -22.54 4.00
CA PRO A 414 44.56 -22.35 3.64
C PRO A 414 43.92 -23.67 3.19
N ASP A 415 42.63 -23.87 3.52
CA ASP A 415 41.87 -25.05 3.11
C ASP A 415 41.77 -25.11 1.58
N PRO A 416 42.05 -26.26 0.95
CA PRO A 416 42.12 -26.40 -0.51
C PRO A 416 40.82 -26.06 -1.25
N ARG A 417 39.70 -26.01 -0.54
CA ARG A 417 38.37 -25.70 -1.08
C ARG A 417 38.03 -24.21 -1.02
N THR A 418 38.92 -23.35 -0.51
CA THR A 418 38.58 -21.94 -0.23
C THR A 418 39.09 -20.97 -1.28
N MET A 419 38.45 -19.79 -1.37
CA MET A 419 38.98 -18.68 -2.17
C MET A 419 40.31 -18.16 -1.61
N GLY A 420 40.56 -18.27 -0.30
CA GLY A 420 41.84 -17.91 0.30
C GLY A 420 43.00 -18.77 -0.22
N ARG A 421 42.77 -20.06 -0.49
CA ARG A 421 43.74 -20.91 -1.19
C ARG A 421 44.07 -20.38 -2.58
N MET A 422 43.04 -19.92 -3.29
CA MET A 422 43.16 -19.35 -4.63
C MET A 422 43.98 -18.07 -4.63
N LEU A 423 43.76 -17.19 -3.65
CA LEU A 423 44.53 -15.97 -3.44
C LEU A 423 46.03 -16.29 -3.24
N VAL A 424 46.35 -17.19 -2.30
CA VAL A 424 47.75 -17.58 -2.02
C VAL A 424 48.43 -18.18 -3.25
N GLU A 425 47.74 -19.03 -4.01
CA GLU A 425 48.30 -19.57 -5.26
C GLU A 425 48.48 -18.51 -6.35
N GLY A 426 47.59 -17.52 -6.41
CA GLY A 426 47.71 -16.36 -7.28
C GLY A 426 48.94 -15.52 -6.96
N LEU A 427 49.11 -15.17 -5.68
CA LEU A 427 50.27 -14.44 -5.17
C LEU A 427 51.57 -15.21 -5.47
N ARG A 428 51.64 -16.51 -5.15
CA ARG A 428 52.78 -17.37 -5.49
C ARG A 428 53.10 -17.35 -6.98
N ARG A 429 52.10 -17.45 -7.85
CA ARG A 429 52.31 -17.43 -9.29
C ARG A 429 52.82 -16.08 -9.78
N ALA A 430 52.27 -14.98 -9.26
CA ALA A 430 52.70 -13.62 -9.62
C ALA A 430 54.17 -13.40 -9.25
N THR A 431 54.55 -13.77 -8.02
CA THR A 431 55.92 -13.69 -7.53
C THR A 431 56.88 -14.59 -8.30
N TRP A 432 56.48 -15.84 -8.60
CA TRP A 432 57.29 -16.76 -9.42
C TRP A 432 57.57 -16.20 -10.81
N CYS A 433 56.55 -15.63 -11.48
CA CYS A 433 56.73 -15.00 -12.79
C CYS A 433 57.65 -13.76 -12.74
N ALA A 434 57.70 -13.06 -11.60
CA ALA A 434 58.57 -11.92 -11.40
C ALA A 434 60.01 -12.31 -10.99
N ALA A 435 60.27 -13.59 -10.73
CA ALA A 435 61.55 -14.10 -10.22
C ALA A 435 62.07 -13.32 -8.99
N SER A 436 61.17 -13.01 -8.07
CA SER A 436 61.48 -12.30 -6.82
C SER A 436 61.14 -13.13 -5.59
N GLU A 437 61.74 -12.81 -4.45
CA GLU A 437 61.40 -13.41 -3.16
C GLU A 437 60.12 -12.77 -2.60
N ALA A 438 59.29 -13.58 -1.93
CA ALA A 438 58.16 -13.12 -1.13
C ALA A 438 57.79 -14.18 -0.06
N PRO A 439 57.04 -13.81 0.99
CA PRO A 439 56.78 -14.73 2.11
C PRO A 439 55.95 -15.99 1.77
N TRP A 440 55.18 -15.97 0.70
CA TRP A 440 54.31 -17.08 0.29
C TRP A 440 54.97 -18.06 -0.70
N ILE A 441 56.20 -17.79 -1.15
CA ILE A 441 56.94 -18.65 -2.09
C ILE A 441 58.23 -19.17 -1.44
N SER A 442 58.64 -20.40 -1.77
CA SER A 442 59.92 -20.96 -1.29
C SER A 442 61.03 -20.77 -2.32
N ALA A 443 62.30 -20.78 -1.89
CA ALA A 443 63.45 -20.73 -2.81
C ALA A 443 63.41 -21.87 -3.85
N ALA A 444 63.02 -23.08 -3.43
CA ALA A 444 62.86 -24.22 -4.32
C ALA A 444 61.76 -24.02 -5.38
N ASP A 445 60.72 -23.22 -5.08
CA ASP A 445 59.70 -22.88 -6.08
C ASP A 445 60.25 -21.91 -7.13
N LEU A 446 61.11 -20.97 -6.74
CA LEU A 446 61.71 -19.98 -7.64
C LEU A 446 62.71 -20.62 -8.62
N GLU A 447 63.43 -21.66 -8.18
CA GLU A 447 64.36 -22.41 -9.01
C GLU A 447 63.67 -23.43 -9.95
N ALA A 448 62.38 -23.72 -9.74
CA ALA A 448 61.67 -24.71 -10.54
C ALA A 448 61.23 -24.17 -11.91
N ASP A 449 61.47 -24.95 -12.98
CA ASP A 449 61.02 -24.65 -14.35
C ASP A 449 59.49 -24.49 -14.46
N VAL A 450 58.75 -25.21 -13.61
CA VAL A 450 57.29 -25.15 -13.51
C VAL A 450 56.91 -25.07 -12.04
N LEU A 451 56.25 -23.97 -11.65
CA LEU A 451 55.76 -23.76 -10.29
C LEU A 451 54.86 -24.93 -9.83
N PRO A 452 55.25 -25.73 -8.82
CA PRO A 452 54.44 -26.86 -8.35
C PRO A 452 53.12 -26.39 -7.69
N ARG A 453 52.19 -27.33 -7.51
CA ARG A 453 50.96 -27.09 -6.73
C ARG A 453 51.36 -26.70 -5.31
N PHE A 454 50.66 -25.71 -4.76
CA PHE A 454 50.98 -25.22 -3.42
C PHE A 454 50.81 -26.34 -2.37
N VAL A 455 51.73 -26.43 -1.42
CA VAL A 455 51.64 -27.36 -0.30
C VAL A 455 51.57 -26.53 0.96
N SER A 456 50.59 -26.81 1.83
CA SER A 456 50.41 -26.06 3.07
C SER A 456 51.67 -26.11 3.91
N GLN A 457 52.11 -24.95 4.39
CA GLN A 457 53.31 -24.84 5.19
C GLN A 457 53.09 -25.48 6.57
N LYS A 458 54.13 -26.21 7.04
CA LYS A 458 54.14 -26.86 8.35
C LYS A 458 54.52 -25.90 9.48
N PHE A 459 55.35 -24.90 9.17
CA PHE A 459 55.88 -23.92 10.11
C PHE A 459 55.34 -22.53 9.81
N GLN A 460 55.47 -21.62 10.76
CA GLN A 460 55.14 -20.21 10.55
C GLN A 460 56.24 -19.53 9.72
N THR A 461 55.84 -18.62 8.85
CA THR A 461 56.74 -17.80 8.06
C THR A 461 56.81 -16.40 8.66
N PRO A 462 58.01 -15.87 8.97
CA PRO A 462 58.18 -14.49 9.37
C PRO A 462 57.68 -13.54 8.29
N LEU A 463 57.00 -12.48 8.70
CA LEU A 463 56.45 -11.46 7.83
C LEU A 463 56.93 -10.09 8.30
N ASN A 464 57.29 -9.21 7.35
CA ASN A 464 57.51 -7.80 7.60
C ASN A 464 56.53 -6.97 6.75
N PRO A 465 55.37 -6.55 7.32
CA PRO A 465 54.39 -5.73 6.60
C PRO A 465 54.96 -4.45 5.98
N SER A 466 55.91 -3.77 6.63
CA SER A 466 56.54 -2.56 6.10
C SER A 466 57.31 -2.82 4.79
N ALA A 467 58.05 -3.93 4.70
CA ALA A 467 58.78 -4.31 3.49
C ALA A 467 57.83 -4.60 2.32
N LEU A 468 56.64 -5.15 2.61
CA LEU A 468 55.64 -5.46 1.59
C LEU A 468 55.05 -4.21 0.91
N LEU A 469 55.25 -3.00 1.45
CA LEU A 469 54.80 -1.76 0.81
C LEU A 469 55.49 -1.48 -0.54
N SER A 470 56.70 -1.98 -0.75
CA SER A 470 57.47 -1.74 -1.99
C SER A 470 58.11 -3.00 -2.59
N SER A 471 58.04 -4.15 -1.91
CA SER A 471 58.69 -5.39 -2.36
C SER A 471 57.76 -6.61 -2.38
N ALA A 472 56.43 -6.42 -2.47
CA ALA A 472 55.49 -7.54 -2.49
C ALA A 472 55.55 -8.39 -3.77
N SER A 473 56.16 -7.86 -4.85
CA SER A 473 56.36 -8.57 -6.13
C SER A 473 55.11 -9.24 -6.67
N LEU A 474 54.13 -8.43 -7.07
CA LEU A 474 52.79 -8.84 -7.53
C LEU A 474 52.72 -9.07 -9.05
N GLY A 475 53.85 -9.38 -9.69
CA GLY A 475 54.00 -9.63 -11.13
C GLY A 475 54.74 -8.50 -11.86
N VAL A 476 55.17 -8.77 -13.10
CA VAL A 476 56.02 -7.87 -13.90
C VAL A 476 55.35 -6.52 -14.22
N ASP A 477 54.04 -6.53 -14.43
CA ASP A 477 53.20 -5.33 -14.65
C ASP A 477 52.23 -5.10 -13.46
N GLY A 478 52.58 -5.62 -12.28
CA GLY A 478 51.73 -5.60 -11.08
C GLY A 478 51.91 -4.33 -10.24
N LEU A 479 51.23 -4.27 -9.10
CA LEU A 479 51.46 -3.22 -8.11
C LEU A 479 52.83 -3.42 -7.42
N ASP A 480 53.49 -2.32 -7.07
CA ASP A 480 54.79 -2.33 -6.38
C ASP A 480 54.69 -2.93 -4.96
N GLY A 481 53.51 -2.82 -4.34
CA GLY A 481 53.32 -3.18 -2.94
C GLY A 481 51.95 -3.75 -2.57
N LEU A 482 51.92 -4.35 -1.40
CA LEU A 482 50.75 -4.86 -0.69
C LEU A 482 50.70 -4.24 0.70
N ARG A 483 49.58 -3.64 1.07
CA ARG A 483 49.37 -3.17 2.45
C ARG A 483 48.80 -4.29 3.29
N MET A 484 49.42 -4.58 4.43
CA MET A 484 48.99 -5.65 5.33
C MET A 484 48.71 -5.09 6.72
N TYR A 485 47.47 -5.23 7.17
CA TYR A 485 47.04 -4.81 8.51
C TYR A 485 46.63 -6.04 9.29
N HIS A 486 47.07 -6.17 10.54
CA HIS A 486 46.96 -7.42 11.29
C HIS A 486 46.42 -7.26 12.72
N HIS A 487 46.37 -6.02 13.22
CA HIS A 487 45.95 -5.68 14.58
C HIS A 487 45.23 -4.31 14.57
N PRO A 488 44.29 -4.04 15.50
CA PRO A 488 43.64 -2.72 15.62
C PRO A 488 44.62 -1.54 15.74
N ASP A 489 45.80 -1.76 16.31
CA ASP A 489 46.85 -0.72 16.44
C ASP A 489 47.40 -0.24 15.09
N CYS A 490 47.08 -0.93 14.00
CA CYS A 490 47.30 -0.44 12.63
C CYS A 490 46.49 0.85 12.33
N PHE A 491 45.51 1.18 13.16
CA PHE A 491 44.59 2.30 12.99
C PHE A 491 44.60 3.20 14.23
N ASP A 492 43.96 4.36 14.13
CA ASP A 492 43.67 5.19 15.31
C ASP A 492 42.58 4.52 16.15
N ALA A 493 42.71 4.61 17.47
CA ALA A 493 41.76 3.99 18.39
C ALA A 493 40.38 4.63 18.26
N VAL A 494 39.37 3.83 17.91
CA VAL A 494 37.98 4.26 17.85
C VAL A 494 37.26 3.83 19.12
N GLN A 495 36.75 4.79 19.89
CA GLN A 495 35.92 4.47 21.05
C GLN A 495 34.56 3.93 20.58
N THR A 496 34.27 2.67 20.91
CA THR A 496 32.97 2.05 20.69
C THR A 496 32.18 2.03 22.01
N GLN A 497 30.85 2.01 21.90
CA GLN A 497 29.97 1.93 23.05
C GLN A 497 29.58 0.48 23.33
N SER A 498 29.53 0.10 24.62
CA SER A 498 28.95 -1.17 25.01
C SER A 498 27.45 -1.23 24.68
N PRO A 499 26.84 -2.43 24.55
CA PRO A 499 25.38 -2.56 24.40
C PRO A 499 24.59 -1.84 25.51
N GLN A 500 25.10 -1.85 26.75
CA GLN A 500 24.45 -1.18 27.87
C GLN A 500 24.54 0.34 27.74
N GLN A 501 25.70 0.88 27.36
CA GLN A 501 25.88 2.31 27.10
C GLN A 501 24.95 2.80 26.00
N ARG A 502 24.82 2.05 24.89
CA ARG A 502 23.90 2.38 23.79
C ARG A 502 22.45 2.41 24.25
N ALA A 503 22.01 1.42 25.02
CA ALA A 503 20.66 1.38 25.57
C ALA A 503 20.39 2.55 26.52
N ARG A 504 21.37 2.91 27.36
CA ARG A 504 21.28 4.03 28.28
C ARG A 504 21.24 5.37 27.54
N ALA A 505 22.07 5.55 26.52
CA ALA A 505 22.07 6.73 25.66
C ALA A 505 20.73 6.92 24.93
N LEU A 506 20.13 5.83 24.43
CA LEU A 506 18.79 5.88 23.84
C LEU A 506 17.73 6.27 24.89
N ALA A 507 17.77 5.68 26.08
CA ALA A 507 16.85 6.02 27.16
C ALA A 507 16.97 7.50 27.55
N THR A 508 18.19 8.00 27.74
CA THR A 508 18.45 9.42 28.03
C THR A 508 17.97 10.32 26.89
N HIS A 509 18.21 9.95 25.63
CA HIS A 509 17.71 10.72 24.49
C HIS A 509 16.17 10.79 24.47
N LEU A 510 15.49 9.70 24.82
CA LEU A 510 14.03 9.66 24.94
C LEU A 510 13.50 10.48 26.13
N GLU A 511 14.25 10.54 27.24
CA GLU A 511 13.91 11.37 28.40
C GLU A 511 14.14 12.87 28.15
N GLU A 512 15.17 13.21 27.36
CA GLU A 512 15.53 14.58 26.96
C GLU A 512 14.69 15.09 25.78
N LEU A 513 13.98 14.19 25.08
CA LEU A 513 13.01 14.54 24.06
C LEU A 513 11.86 15.29 24.73
N GLU A 514 11.98 16.62 24.74
CA GLU A 514 10.85 17.46 25.07
C GLU A 514 9.74 17.14 24.06
N PRO A 515 8.50 16.86 24.52
CA PRO A 515 7.38 16.79 23.61
C PRO A 515 7.42 18.09 22.80
N PRO A 516 7.37 18.03 21.46
CA PRO A 516 7.44 19.23 20.65
C PRO A 516 6.50 20.24 21.28
N GLN A 517 7.02 21.42 21.64
CA GLN A 517 6.16 22.49 22.13
C GLN A 517 5.02 22.53 21.13
N SER A 518 3.79 22.37 21.62
CA SER A 518 2.61 22.53 20.78
C SER A 518 2.62 23.97 20.31
N GLU A 519 3.38 24.27 19.27
CA GLU A 519 3.08 25.35 18.37
C GLU A 519 1.60 25.14 18.11
N THR A 520 0.80 26.14 18.46
CA THR A 520 -0.60 26.17 18.11
C THR A 520 -0.59 26.26 16.59
N LEU A 521 -0.42 25.10 15.94
CA LEU A 521 -0.50 24.93 14.52
C LEU A 521 -1.83 25.55 14.18
N THR A 522 -1.80 26.63 13.41
CA THR A 522 -3.04 27.25 12.96
C THR A 522 -3.77 26.14 12.23
N PRO A 523 -4.93 25.68 12.73
CA PRO A 523 -5.54 24.47 12.23
C PRO A 523 -5.74 24.64 10.73
N LEU A 524 -5.27 23.66 9.96
CA LEU A 524 -5.41 23.67 8.52
C LEU A 524 -6.90 23.79 8.22
N ARG A 525 -7.32 24.92 7.64
CA ARG A 525 -8.73 25.15 7.31
C ARG A 525 -9.06 24.44 6.01
N LEU A 526 -9.93 23.44 6.11
CA LEU A 526 -10.37 22.64 4.96
C LEU A 526 -11.73 23.11 4.46
N VAL A 527 -11.95 22.93 3.16
CA VAL A 527 -13.26 23.08 2.52
C VAL A 527 -13.61 21.73 1.92
N GLU A 528 -14.60 21.07 2.52
CA GLU A 528 -15.05 19.77 2.06
C GLU A 528 -16.11 19.91 0.97
N ASN A 529 -16.00 19.13 -0.10
CA ASN A 529 -16.94 19.16 -1.21
C ASN A 529 -17.58 17.78 -1.38
N ILE A 530 -18.88 17.69 -1.08
CA ILE A 530 -19.65 16.45 -1.12
C ILE A 530 -20.60 16.51 -2.32
N LYS A 531 -20.55 15.50 -3.19
CA LYS A 531 -21.48 15.39 -4.32
C LYS A 531 -22.79 14.76 -3.86
N GLY A 532 -23.91 15.38 -4.23
CA GLY A 532 -25.26 14.88 -3.93
C GLY A 532 -26.05 14.52 -5.19
N ALA A 533 -26.83 13.44 -5.11
CA ALA A 533 -27.81 13.07 -6.13
C ALA A 533 -29.20 13.63 -5.77
N ALA A 534 -29.75 14.49 -6.63
CA ALA A 534 -31.04 15.16 -6.40
C ALA A 534 -32.21 14.17 -6.25
N HIS A 535 -32.24 13.13 -7.08
CA HIS A 535 -33.34 12.13 -7.11
C HIS A 535 -33.40 11.24 -5.85
N ASN A 536 -32.34 11.19 -5.04
CA ASN A 536 -32.27 10.38 -3.82
C ASN A 536 -32.53 11.18 -2.54
N LEU A 537 -32.78 12.50 -2.62
CA LEU A 537 -32.94 13.36 -1.45
C LEU A 537 -34.11 12.92 -0.58
N ASP A 538 -35.30 12.79 -1.16
CA ASP A 538 -36.50 12.40 -0.43
C ASP A 538 -36.39 10.97 0.13
N ALA A 539 -35.85 10.03 -0.63
CA ALA A 539 -35.65 8.65 -0.18
C ALA A 539 -34.69 8.56 1.02
N THR A 540 -33.60 9.32 0.98
CA THR A 540 -32.60 9.35 2.07
C THR A 540 -33.07 10.16 3.26
N PHE A 541 -33.96 11.14 3.08
CA PHE A 541 -34.62 11.85 4.17
C PHE A 541 -35.59 10.93 4.92
N ASN A 542 -36.40 10.16 4.16
CA ASN A 542 -37.33 9.19 4.74
C ASN A 542 -36.61 8.03 5.44
N CYS A 543 -35.43 7.64 4.95
CA CYS A 543 -34.59 6.60 5.55
C CYS A 543 -33.13 7.04 5.68
N MET A 544 -32.83 7.82 6.73
CA MET A 544 -31.45 8.28 7.00
C MET A 544 -30.45 7.12 7.17
N ARG A 545 -30.92 5.95 7.64
CA ARG A 545 -30.08 4.75 7.80
C ARG A 545 -29.50 4.25 6.48
N SER A 546 -30.24 4.33 5.37
CA SER A 546 -29.74 3.85 4.08
C SER A 546 -28.50 4.65 3.64
N TYR A 547 -28.56 5.97 3.79
CA TYR A 547 -27.43 6.86 3.50
C TYR A 547 -26.22 6.58 4.40
N TRP A 548 -26.45 6.33 5.69
CA TRP A 548 -25.38 5.97 6.63
C TRP A 548 -24.72 4.62 6.28
N PHE A 549 -25.50 3.60 5.90
CA PHE A 549 -24.93 2.32 5.49
C PHE A 549 -24.07 2.43 4.24
N GLU A 550 -24.50 3.25 3.27
CA GLU A 550 -23.75 3.48 2.05
C GLU A 550 -22.42 4.22 2.32
N HIS A 551 -22.46 5.31 3.09
CA HIS A 551 -21.32 6.21 3.23
C HIS A 551 -20.41 5.95 4.42
N VAL A 552 -20.91 5.35 5.51
CA VAL A 552 -20.09 5.02 6.70
C VAL A 552 -19.70 3.55 6.70
N LYS A 553 -20.61 2.63 6.35
CA LYS A 553 -20.30 1.19 6.28
C LYS A 553 -19.79 0.73 4.91
N GLY A 554 -19.85 1.58 3.88
CA GLY A 554 -19.43 1.23 2.52
C GLY A 554 -20.30 0.14 1.88
N TRP A 555 -21.53 -0.06 2.35
CA TRP A 555 -22.37 -1.13 1.84
C TRP A 555 -23.06 -0.72 0.54
N PRO A 556 -23.01 -1.55 -0.52
CA PRO A 556 -23.66 -1.22 -1.78
C PRO A 556 -25.17 -1.12 -1.60
N ALA A 557 -25.77 -0.13 -2.26
CA ALA A 557 -27.21 0.14 -2.30
C ALA A 557 -27.98 -0.85 -3.21
N GLU A 558 -27.55 -2.11 -3.26
CA GLU A 558 -28.18 -3.19 -4.01
C GLU A 558 -28.58 -4.34 -3.08
N PRO A 559 -29.69 -5.07 -3.35
CA PRO A 559 -30.05 -6.25 -2.58
C PRO A 559 -28.92 -7.28 -2.58
N PHE A 560 -28.53 -7.76 -1.41
CA PHE A 560 -27.49 -8.79 -1.32
C PHE A 560 -28.07 -10.14 -1.76
N ARG A 561 -27.45 -10.76 -2.77
CA ARG A 561 -27.86 -12.08 -3.31
C ARG A 561 -26.68 -13.03 -3.31
N LEU A 562 -26.93 -14.28 -2.93
CA LEU A 562 -25.92 -15.32 -2.93
C LEU A 562 -25.60 -15.78 -4.38
N PRO A 563 -24.36 -16.18 -4.67
CA PRO A 563 -24.04 -16.82 -5.94
C PRO A 563 -24.92 -18.06 -6.16
N ASN A 564 -25.44 -18.24 -7.38
CA ASN A 564 -26.31 -19.35 -7.77
C ASN A 564 -27.73 -19.38 -7.16
N THR A 565 -28.19 -18.32 -6.48
CA THR A 565 -29.63 -18.13 -6.26
C THR A 565 -30.27 -17.65 -7.57
N ALA A 566 -30.64 -18.62 -8.42
CA ALA A 566 -31.23 -18.36 -9.72
C ALA A 566 -32.52 -17.54 -9.56
N VAL A 567 -32.48 -16.28 -9.96
CA VAL A 567 -33.71 -15.52 -10.21
C VAL A 567 -34.39 -16.20 -11.39
N LYS A 568 -35.59 -16.73 -11.19
CA LYS A 568 -36.43 -17.19 -12.32
C LYS A 568 -36.44 -16.05 -13.35
N PRO A 569 -36.03 -16.28 -14.61
CA PRO A 569 -36.10 -15.25 -15.62
C PRO A 569 -37.53 -14.71 -15.63
N SER A 570 -37.66 -13.41 -15.42
CA SER A 570 -38.98 -12.78 -15.42
C SER A 570 -39.61 -13.04 -16.78
N PRO A 571 -40.92 -13.39 -16.84
CA PRO A 571 -41.61 -13.53 -18.11
C PRO A 571 -41.40 -12.26 -18.95
N PRO A 572 -41.40 -12.36 -20.29
CA PRO A 572 -41.22 -11.21 -21.16
C PRO A 572 -42.20 -10.11 -20.76
N LYS A 573 -41.67 -8.98 -20.28
CA LYS A 573 -42.48 -7.87 -19.76
C LYS A 573 -43.29 -7.28 -20.91
N THR A 574 -44.59 -7.10 -20.70
CA THR A 574 -45.52 -6.47 -21.66
C THR A 574 -45.23 -4.97 -21.84
N TRP A 575 -44.58 -4.37 -20.85
CA TRP A 575 -44.19 -2.96 -20.78
C TRP A 575 -42.65 -2.85 -20.63
N PRO A 576 -42.03 -1.74 -21.05
CA PRO A 576 -40.61 -1.52 -20.82
C PRO A 576 -40.35 -1.25 -19.32
N GLU A 577 -39.08 -1.18 -18.91
CA GLU A 577 -38.76 -0.77 -17.55
C GLU A 577 -39.34 0.64 -17.27
N PRO A 578 -39.84 0.91 -16.04
CA PRO A 578 -40.40 2.22 -15.69
C PRO A 578 -39.47 3.40 -15.97
N THR A 579 -38.16 3.21 -15.77
CA THR A 579 -37.13 4.21 -16.08
C THR A 579 -37.03 4.49 -17.57
N THR A 580 -37.00 3.47 -18.42
CA THR A 580 -37.00 3.60 -19.88
C THR A 580 -38.27 4.29 -20.38
N PHE A 581 -39.43 3.89 -19.86
CA PHE A 581 -40.70 4.53 -20.22
C PHE A 581 -40.74 6.00 -19.79
N GLY A 582 -40.26 6.29 -18.58
CA GLY A 582 -40.10 7.65 -18.08
C GLY A 582 -39.27 8.49 -19.04
N LEU A 583 -38.05 8.05 -19.37
CA LEU A 583 -37.15 8.76 -20.28
C LEU A 583 -37.78 9.02 -21.66
N MET A 584 -38.53 8.07 -22.21
CA MET A 584 -39.28 8.29 -23.45
C MET A 584 -40.33 9.40 -23.28
N MET A 585 -41.09 9.42 -22.18
CA MET A 585 -42.07 10.49 -21.91
C MET A 585 -41.41 11.87 -21.68
N HIS A 586 -40.29 11.95 -20.96
CA HIS A 586 -39.53 13.20 -20.83
C HIS A 586 -39.08 13.68 -22.20
N ARG A 587 -38.62 12.78 -23.07
CA ARG A 587 -38.22 13.12 -24.43
C ARG A 587 -39.38 13.60 -25.29
N VAL A 588 -40.56 12.97 -25.18
CA VAL A 588 -41.79 13.45 -25.86
C VAL A 588 -42.14 14.87 -25.41
N LEU A 589 -42.07 15.15 -24.11
CA LEU A 589 -42.27 16.50 -23.58
C LEU A 589 -41.20 17.47 -24.10
N GLU A 590 -39.94 17.06 -24.16
CA GLU A 590 -38.82 17.90 -24.59
C GLU A 590 -38.97 18.43 -26.02
N ILE A 591 -39.37 17.57 -26.96
CA ILE A 591 -39.43 17.93 -28.39
C ILE A 591 -40.84 18.28 -28.87
N GLY A 592 -41.88 17.86 -28.14
CA GLY A 592 -43.28 18.05 -28.54
C GLY A 592 -43.96 19.25 -27.86
N LEU A 593 -43.44 19.74 -26.73
CA LEU A 593 -44.04 20.86 -26.01
C LEU A 593 -43.82 22.18 -26.78
N ARG A 594 -44.92 22.90 -27.02
CA ARG A 594 -44.90 24.21 -27.65
C ARG A 594 -44.12 25.23 -26.83
N ASN A 595 -43.31 26.04 -27.50
CA ASN A 595 -42.66 27.21 -26.89
C ASN A 595 -43.28 28.51 -27.43
N PRO A 596 -44.02 29.30 -26.60
CA PRO A 596 -44.71 30.51 -27.07
C PRO A 596 -43.80 31.54 -27.73
N ARG A 597 -42.60 31.77 -27.18
CA ARG A 597 -41.63 32.80 -27.63
C ARG A 597 -42.25 34.20 -27.73
N SER A 598 -43.06 34.56 -26.74
CA SER A 598 -43.79 35.83 -26.67
C SER A 598 -43.24 36.70 -25.54
N PRO A 599 -42.02 37.26 -25.65
CA PRO A 599 -41.49 38.14 -24.62
C PRO A 599 -42.34 39.41 -24.52
N LEU A 600 -42.81 39.73 -23.32
CA LEU A 600 -43.65 40.89 -23.09
C LEU A 600 -42.79 42.16 -22.87
N GLU A 601 -43.24 43.28 -23.44
CA GLU A 601 -42.52 44.55 -23.39
C GLU A 601 -42.51 45.08 -21.94
N GLY A 602 -41.33 45.13 -21.31
CA GLY A 602 -41.16 45.54 -19.90
C GLY A 602 -40.87 44.39 -18.91
N ALA A 603 -40.97 43.12 -19.34
CA ALA A 603 -40.59 41.97 -18.52
C ALA A 603 -39.05 41.81 -18.43
N PRO A 604 -38.52 41.18 -17.35
CA PRO A 604 -37.08 40.87 -17.25
C PRO A 604 -36.59 40.06 -18.46
N PRO A 605 -35.47 40.42 -19.09
CA PRO A 605 -35.05 39.78 -20.34
C PRO A 605 -34.73 38.29 -20.15
N LEU A 606 -35.17 37.46 -21.10
CA LEU A 606 -34.76 36.07 -21.23
C LEU A 606 -33.55 35.96 -22.15
N ASP A 607 -32.63 35.05 -21.82
CA ASP A 607 -31.47 34.80 -22.68
C ASP A 607 -31.87 34.02 -23.95
N ALA A 608 -30.99 34.00 -24.95
CA ALA A 608 -31.26 33.38 -26.25
C ALA A 608 -31.63 31.89 -26.16
N SER A 609 -31.24 31.22 -25.08
CA SER A 609 -31.48 29.80 -24.91
C SER A 609 -32.98 29.49 -24.67
N TRP A 610 -33.75 30.46 -24.16
CA TRP A 610 -35.21 30.37 -24.00
C TRP A 610 -35.99 30.42 -25.32
N MET A 611 -35.35 30.83 -26.43
CA MET A 611 -36.03 31.19 -27.67
C MET A 611 -36.00 30.09 -28.75
N HIS A 612 -35.99 28.82 -28.36
CA HIS A 612 -35.98 27.68 -29.30
C HIS A 612 -37.36 27.42 -29.92
N GLU A 613 -37.38 26.92 -31.16
CA GLU A 613 -38.61 26.50 -31.85
C GLU A 613 -39.16 25.20 -31.26
N GLY A 614 -40.44 25.21 -30.88
CA GLY A 614 -41.21 24.03 -30.52
C GLY A 614 -42.55 24.08 -31.26
N ASP A 615 -42.75 23.16 -32.19
CA ASP A 615 -44.04 22.97 -32.86
C ASP A 615 -45.01 22.23 -31.92
N ASP A 616 -46.29 22.58 -31.98
CA ASP A 616 -47.34 22.05 -31.11
C ASP A 616 -47.70 20.59 -31.47
N ASP A 617 -46.88 19.64 -31.00
CA ASP A 617 -46.85 18.26 -31.54
C ASP A 617 -46.73 17.17 -30.44
N LEU A 618 -47.11 17.50 -29.19
CA LEU A 618 -47.05 16.63 -28.00
C LEU A 618 -47.73 15.26 -28.18
N SER A 619 -48.83 15.24 -28.92
CA SER A 619 -49.65 14.04 -29.15
C SER A 619 -49.51 13.49 -30.57
N SER A 620 -48.55 13.98 -31.34
CA SER A 620 -48.38 13.60 -32.73
C SER A 620 -47.70 12.26 -32.90
N LEU A 621 -48.17 11.53 -33.91
CA LEU A 621 -47.58 10.26 -34.30
C LEU A 621 -46.10 10.45 -34.68
N LYS A 622 -45.78 11.52 -35.42
CA LYS A 622 -44.42 11.81 -35.90
C LYS A 622 -43.44 12.05 -34.77
N THR A 623 -43.86 12.77 -33.73
CA THR A 623 -43.05 13.03 -32.53
C THR A 623 -42.77 11.75 -31.78
N VAL A 624 -43.80 10.96 -31.50
CA VAL A 624 -43.65 9.71 -30.74
C VAL A 624 -42.85 8.67 -31.52
N GLU A 625 -43.07 8.51 -32.82
CA GLU A 625 -42.25 7.62 -33.68
C GLU A 625 -40.77 8.01 -33.67
N ARG A 626 -40.47 9.31 -33.67
CA ARG A 626 -39.09 9.80 -33.53
C ARG A 626 -38.48 9.39 -32.19
N VAL A 627 -39.20 9.56 -31.08
CA VAL A 627 -38.73 9.14 -29.76
C VAL A 627 -38.52 7.62 -29.71
N MET A 628 -39.49 6.85 -30.19
CA MET A 628 -39.38 5.39 -30.26
C MET A 628 -38.13 4.96 -31.04
N ASN A 629 -37.83 5.63 -32.16
CA ASN A 629 -36.63 5.37 -32.94
C ASN A 629 -35.33 5.76 -32.20
N GLU A 630 -35.29 6.90 -31.50
CA GLU A 630 -34.13 7.34 -30.68
C GLU A 630 -33.79 6.33 -29.57
N PHE A 631 -34.78 5.63 -29.02
CA PHE A 631 -34.61 4.56 -28.02
C PHE A 631 -34.41 3.16 -28.63
N GLY A 632 -34.27 3.05 -29.95
CA GLY A 632 -33.93 1.81 -30.65
C GLY A 632 -35.11 0.90 -30.98
N HIS A 633 -36.34 1.42 -30.96
CA HIS A 633 -37.58 0.67 -31.28
C HIS A 633 -38.05 0.88 -32.73
N GLY A 634 -37.23 1.50 -33.58
CA GLY A 634 -37.52 1.77 -34.99
C GLY A 634 -38.53 2.91 -35.20
N VAL A 635 -38.79 3.26 -36.46
CA VAL A 635 -39.83 4.25 -36.85
C VAL A 635 -41.15 3.54 -37.13
N ASP A 636 -41.12 2.38 -37.79
CA ASP A 636 -42.30 1.55 -38.05
C ASP A 636 -42.58 0.63 -36.85
N GLN A 637 -43.64 0.90 -36.08
CA GLN A 637 -44.18 -0.03 -35.08
C GLN A 637 -45.43 -0.72 -35.64
N PRO A 638 -45.35 -1.99 -36.08
CA PRO A 638 -46.49 -2.70 -36.67
C PRO A 638 -47.66 -2.77 -35.68
N ASP A 639 -48.88 -2.54 -36.18
CA ASP A 639 -50.08 -2.61 -35.35
C ASP A 639 -50.22 -3.99 -34.67
N GLY A 640 -50.50 -3.97 -33.37
CA GLY A 640 -50.57 -5.17 -32.53
C GLY A 640 -49.24 -5.63 -31.94
N SER A 641 -48.11 -5.00 -32.27
CA SER A 641 -46.83 -5.20 -31.57
C SER A 641 -46.85 -4.60 -30.15
N ARG A 642 -45.90 -5.03 -29.30
CA ARG A 642 -45.74 -4.43 -27.96
C ARG A 642 -45.27 -2.97 -28.06
N GLU A 643 -44.40 -2.66 -29.02
CA GLU A 643 -43.88 -1.32 -29.27
C GLU A 643 -44.99 -0.38 -29.76
N ALA A 644 -45.93 -0.84 -30.60
CA ALA A 644 -47.10 -0.06 -31.00
C ALA A 644 -47.96 0.32 -29.78
N ARG A 645 -48.14 -0.60 -28.81
CA ARG A 645 -48.83 -0.28 -27.55
C ARG A 645 -48.12 0.80 -26.73
N TRP A 646 -46.78 0.81 -26.74
CA TRP A 646 -46.02 1.84 -26.02
C TRP A 646 -46.16 3.19 -26.72
N ARG A 647 -46.05 3.22 -28.06
CA ARG A 647 -46.32 4.41 -28.88
C ARG A 647 -47.71 4.99 -28.59
N ASP A 648 -48.75 4.15 -28.67
CA ASP A 648 -50.14 4.59 -28.46
C ASP A 648 -50.34 5.11 -27.02
N ARG A 649 -49.68 4.50 -26.02
CA ARG A 649 -49.65 5.00 -24.64
C ARG A 649 -48.98 6.37 -24.57
N LEU A 650 -47.78 6.55 -25.13
CA LEU A 650 -47.06 7.84 -25.11
C LEU A 650 -47.92 8.95 -25.75
N MET A 651 -48.55 8.68 -26.90
CA MET A 651 -49.45 9.61 -27.58
C MET A 651 -50.66 9.98 -26.71
N HIS A 652 -51.28 8.99 -26.06
CA HIS A 652 -52.41 9.23 -25.17
C HIS A 652 -52.04 10.11 -23.98
N LEU A 653 -50.92 9.84 -23.32
CA LEU A 653 -50.42 10.65 -22.21
C LEU A 653 -50.06 12.07 -22.67
N GLY A 654 -49.46 12.22 -23.86
CA GLY A 654 -49.23 13.51 -24.49
C GLY A 654 -50.52 14.31 -24.70
N SER A 655 -51.60 13.64 -25.14
CA SER A 655 -52.92 14.28 -25.29
C SER A 655 -53.52 14.73 -23.96
N LEU A 656 -53.32 13.97 -22.88
CA LEU A 656 -53.78 14.37 -21.55
C LEU A 656 -53.06 15.64 -21.06
N ILE A 657 -51.74 15.72 -21.27
CA ILE A 657 -50.92 16.89 -20.91
C ILE A 657 -51.35 18.12 -21.73
N ASP A 658 -51.60 17.93 -23.02
CA ASP A 658 -52.01 18.98 -23.96
C ASP A 658 -53.40 19.57 -23.61
N GLN A 659 -54.35 18.73 -23.19
CA GLN A 659 -55.66 19.17 -22.73
C GLN A 659 -55.63 19.82 -21.33
N GLY A 660 -54.58 19.51 -20.57
CA GLY A 660 -54.39 19.96 -19.19
C GLY A 660 -53.89 21.39 -19.06
N ARG A 661 -53.59 21.78 -17.82
CA ARG A 661 -53.14 23.13 -17.47
C ARG A 661 -51.88 23.54 -18.24
N LEU A 662 -50.89 22.65 -18.37
CA LEU A 662 -49.63 22.96 -19.03
C LEU A 662 -49.83 23.26 -20.52
N GLY A 663 -50.58 22.42 -21.25
CA GLY A 663 -50.87 22.63 -22.67
C GLY A 663 -51.54 23.98 -22.94
N ARG A 664 -52.55 24.34 -22.15
CA ARG A 664 -53.24 25.64 -22.23
C ARG A 664 -52.32 26.83 -21.99
N LEU A 665 -51.47 26.74 -20.95
CA LEU A 665 -50.49 27.78 -20.63
C LEU A 665 -49.52 28.04 -21.80
N VAL A 666 -49.00 26.98 -22.45
CA VAL A 666 -48.07 27.13 -23.59
C VAL A 666 -48.76 27.49 -24.91
N GLN A 667 -50.09 27.36 -24.99
CA GLN A 667 -50.88 27.91 -26.10
C GLN A 667 -51.14 29.43 -25.95
N GLY A 668 -50.78 30.00 -24.80
CA GLY A 668 -50.91 31.43 -24.49
C GLY A 668 -52.18 31.78 -23.71
N GLU A 669 -52.90 30.80 -23.15
CA GLU A 669 -54.04 31.06 -22.25
C GLU A 669 -53.53 31.59 -20.90
N PRO A 670 -53.95 32.79 -20.45
CA PRO A 670 -53.60 33.29 -19.14
C PRO A 670 -54.38 32.51 -18.06
N LEU A 671 -53.67 31.88 -17.11
CA LEU A 671 -54.28 31.16 -15.99
C LEU A 671 -53.74 31.69 -14.66
N ASP A 672 -54.63 31.95 -13.72
CA ASP A 672 -54.33 32.49 -12.38
C ASP A 672 -53.46 33.77 -12.42
N GLY A 673 -53.70 34.64 -13.41
CA GLY A 673 -52.99 35.92 -13.58
C GLY A 673 -51.59 35.81 -14.20
N TRP A 674 -51.18 34.61 -14.66
CA TRP A 674 -49.89 34.38 -15.29
C TRP A 674 -50.04 33.94 -16.75
N THR A 675 -49.14 34.44 -17.60
CA THR A 675 -48.98 34.02 -19.00
C THR A 675 -47.57 33.46 -19.21
N VAL A 676 -47.43 32.37 -19.97
CA VAL A 676 -46.11 31.82 -20.31
C VAL A 676 -45.49 32.59 -21.48
N GLU A 677 -44.33 33.19 -21.26
CA GLU A 677 -43.54 33.85 -22.30
C GLU A 677 -42.70 32.86 -23.09
N ALA A 678 -42.08 31.91 -22.38
CA ALA A 678 -41.24 30.86 -22.94
C ALA A 678 -41.12 29.68 -21.98
N VAL A 679 -40.72 28.53 -22.51
CA VAL A 679 -40.42 27.33 -21.72
C VAL A 679 -38.98 26.88 -21.93
N ARG A 680 -38.42 26.16 -20.96
CA ARG A 680 -37.15 25.47 -21.08
C ARG A 680 -37.26 24.05 -20.59
N THR A 681 -37.12 23.11 -21.51
CA THR A 681 -37.00 21.69 -21.20
C THR A 681 -35.53 21.34 -20.93
N GLU A 682 -35.28 20.36 -20.06
CA GLU A 682 -33.94 19.83 -19.76
C GLU A 682 -32.93 20.91 -19.30
N LEU A 683 -33.37 21.90 -18.51
CA LEU A 683 -32.51 23.01 -18.08
C LEU A 683 -31.37 22.49 -17.19
N PRO A 684 -30.10 22.54 -17.64
CA PRO A 684 -28.98 22.07 -16.85
C PRO A 684 -28.71 23.04 -15.70
N PHE A 685 -28.43 22.50 -14.52
CA PHE A 685 -28.02 23.31 -13.37
C PHE A 685 -26.82 22.70 -12.65
N PHE A 686 -26.03 23.60 -12.07
CA PHE A 686 -25.05 23.28 -11.04
C PHE A 686 -25.35 24.16 -9.84
N HIS A 687 -25.72 23.54 -8.72
CA HIS A 687 -26.02 24.22 -7.47
C HIS A 687 -25.03 23.75 -6.40
N ARG A 688 -24.26 24.71 -5.89
CA ARG A 688 -23.40 24.52 -4.71
C ARG A 688 -24.10 25.12 -3.52
N HIS A 689 -24.56 24.26 -2.62
CA HIS A 689 -25.17 24.68 -1.37
C HIS A 689 -24.09 24.73 -0.28
N ARG A 690 -23.81 25.93 0.24
CA ARG A 690 -22.77 26.15 1.25
C ARG A 690 -23.35 26.02 2.66
N LEU A 691 -22.86 25.05 3.42
CA LEU A 691 -23.20 24.84 4.83
C LEU A 691 -22.05 25.36 5.70
N VAL A 692 -22.29 26.44 6.44
CA VAL A 692 -21.33 27.00 7.40
C VAL A 692 -21.50 26.29 8.74
N LEU A 693 -20.42 25.76 9.28
CA LEU A 693 -20.40 25.17 10.62
C LEU A 693 -20.42 26.32 11.64
N GLY A 694 -21.52 26.53 12.36
CA GLY A 694 -21.67 27.58 13.39
C GLY A 694 -21.45 27.06 14.81
N GLU A 695 -21.21 27.97 15.77
CA GLU A 695 -21.01 27.65 17.21
C GLU A 695 -22.21 26.92 17.86
N ASP A 696 -23.41 27.03 17.30
CA ASP A 696 -24.64 26.39 17.83
C ASP A 696 -25.19 25.25 16.93
N GLY A 697 -24.39 24.70 16.01
CA GLY A 697 -24.98 23.90 14.92
C GLY A 697 -24.12 22.82 14.30
N PHE A 698 -23.30 22.11 15.07
CA PHE A 698 -22.98 20.68 15.05
C PHE A 698 -22.47 20.40 16.47
N SER A 699 -22.75 19.22 17.06
CA SER A 699 -22.40 18.80 18.44
C SER A 699 -21.32 19.66 19.14
N ASP A 700 -21.52 20.04 20.41
CA ASP A 700 -20.70 20.87 21.34
C ASP A 700 -19.15 20.74 21.29
N HIS A 701 -18.60 19.88 20.44
CA HIS A 701 -17.18 19.71 20.19
C HIS A 701 -16.89 19.87 18.68
N PRO A 702 -16.00 20.79 18.28
CA PRO A 702 -15.47 20.80 16.93
C PRO A 702 -14.88 19.41 16.64
N VAL A 703 -15.36 18.76 15.58
CA VAL A 703 -14.83 17.45 15.15
C VAL A 703 -13.38 17.68 14.74
N PRO A 704 -12.38 17.23 15.50
CA PRO A 704 -10.99 17.41 15.12
C PRO A 704 -10.78 16.58 13.86
N GLY A 705 -10.38 17.22 12.76
CA GLY A 705 -9.83 16.48 11.64
C GLY A 705 -8.60 15.71 12.12
N PHE A 706 -8.33 14.54 11.53
CA PHE A 706 -7.05 13.87 11.69
C PHE A 706 -5.93 14.91 11.50
N ASN A 707 -5.02 15.02 12.48
CA ASN A 707 -3.88 15.95 12.50
C ASN A 707 -4.18 17.44 12.75
N GLY A 708 -5.28 17.80 13.40
CA GLY A 708 -5.54 19.18 13.82
C GLY A 708 -6.06 20.11 12.71
N ALA A 709 -6.56 19.54 11.62
CA ALA A 709 -7.31 20.28 10.60
C ALA A 709 -8.74 20.60 11.09
N VAL A 710 -9.27 21.75 10.68
CA VAL A 710 -10.64 22.17 10.98
C VAL A 710 -11.35 22.43 9.66
N VAL A 711 -12.52 21.82 9.46
CA VAL A 711 -13.36 22.13 8.30
C VAL A 711 -14.04 23.48 8.54
N ASP A 712 -13.86 24.43 7.62
CA ASP A 712 -14.45 25.78 7.70
C ASP A 712 -15.92 25.77 7.27
N HIS A 713 -16.21 25.08 6.16
CA HIS A 713 -17.56 24.87 5.65
C HIS A 713 -17.59 23.65 4.72
N VAL A 714 -18.80 23.14 4.48
CA VAL A 714 -19.07 22.05 3.55
C VAL A 714 -19.84 22.57 2.35
N ASN A 715 -19.41 22.20 1.15
CA ASN A 715 -20.12 22.45 -0.09
C ASN A 715 -20.85 21.18 -0.53
N MET A 716 -22.18 21.21 -0.54
CA MET A 716 -23.01 20.17 -1.13
C MET A 716 -23.24 20.51 -2.61
N ASP A 717 -22.57 19.79 -3.50
CA ASP A 717 -22.59 20.02 -4.94
C ASP A 717 -23.63 19.13 -5.62
N PHE A 718 -24.60 19.77 -6.28
CA PHE A 718 -25.65 19.12 -7.05
C PHE A 718 -25.55 19.51 -8.52
N SER A 719 -25.51 18.51 -9.38
CA SER A 719 -25.62 18.70 -10.84
C SER A 719 -26.76 17.86 -11.37
N GLY A 720 -27.57 18.44 -12.25
CA GLY A 720 -28.67 17.73 -12.87
C GLY A 720 -29.33 18.55 -13.96
N ARG A 721 -30.51 18.09 -14.38
CA ARG A 721 -31.37 18.79 -15.33
C ARG A 721 -32.76 18.85 -14.74
N ALA A 722 -33.36 20.03 -14.76
CA ALA A 722 -34.78 20.19 -14.46
C ALA A 722 -35.57 19.87 -15.72
N ASP A 723 -36.59 19.02 -15.61
CA ASP A 723 -37.35 18.54 -16.77
C ASP A 723 -37.97 19.69 -17.57
N LEU A 724 -38.59 20.63 -16.86
CA LEU A 724 -39.26 21.78 -17.43
C LEU A 724 -39.19 22.98 -16.48
N VAL A 725 -38.90 24.15 -17.03
CA VAL A 725 -39.00 25.45 -16.35
C VAL A 725 -39.83 26.39 -17.20
N LEU A 726 -40.88 26.95 -16.60
CA LEU A 726 -41.75 27.94 -17.24
C LEU A 726 -41.23 29.34 -16.93
N ALA A 727 -41.08 30.20 -17.94
CA ALA A 727 -40.91 31.63 -17.76
C ALA A 727 -42.28 32.31 -17.88
N LEU A 728 -42.73 32.88 -16.77
CA LEU A 728 -44.06 33.44 -16.59
C LEU A 728 -43.95 34.96 -16.41
N VAL A 729 -45.02 35.66 -16.77
CA VAL A 729 -45.19 37.09 -16.47
C VAL A 729 -46.65 37.36 -16.11
N ASN A 730 -46.86 38.22 -15.13
CA ASN A 730 -48.19 38.64 -14.70
C ASN A 730 -48.62 39.96 -15.39
N GLU A 731 -49.86 40.37 -15.15
CA GLU A 731 -50.42 41.61 -15.72
C GLU A 731 -49.65 42.88 -15.30
N ASP A 732 -48.96 42.84 -14.16
CA ASP A 732 -48.13 43.94 -13.64
C ASP A 732 -46.70 43.98 -14.24
N GLY A 733 -46.37 43.08 -15.17
CA GLY A 733 -45.05 43.00 -15.81
C GLY A 733 -43.96 42.34 -14.95
N GLN A 734 -44.32 41.73 -13.82
CA GLN A 734 -43.38 40.99 -12.97
C GLN A 734 -43.10 39.62 -13.58
N GLY A 735 -41.83 39.33 -13.83
CA GLY A 735 -41.39 38.04 -14.36
C GLY A 735 -41.18 37.01 -13.25
N ALA A 736 -41.56 35.77 -13.51
CA ALA A 736 -41.35 34.64 -12.63
C ALA A 736 -40.81 33.41 -13.38
N LEU A 737 -40.21 32.48 -12.64
CA LEU A 737 -39.84 31.14 -13.11
C LEU A 737 -40.52 30.08 -12.24
N GLN A 738 -40.98 28.99 -12.85
CA GLN A 738 -41.55 27.86 -12.13
C GLN A 738 -40.96 26.54 -12.61
N VAL A 739 -40.43 25.75 -11.67
CA VAL A 739 -39.96 24.39 -11.94
C VAL A 739 -41.15 23.45 -12.05
N VAL A 740 -41.12 22.58 -13.06
CA VAL A 740 -42.10 21.51 -13.28
C VAL A 740 -41.36 20.20 -13.56
N ASP A 741 -41.58 19.18 -12.74
CA ASP A 741 -40.96 17.85 -12.90
C ASP A 741 -42.04 16.82 -13.30
N LEU A 742 -41.74 15.99 -14.31
CA LEU A 742 -42.70 15.03 -14.87
C LEU A 742 -42.56 13.68 -14.17
N LYS A 743 -43.65 13.17 -13.61
CA LYS A 743 -43.72 11.82 -13.05
C LYS A 743 -44.64 10.92 -13.87
N THR A 744 -44.14 9.75 -14.24
CA THR A 744 -44.85 8.73 -15.03
C THR A 744 -45.42 7.59 -14.18
N ARG A 745 -45.53 7.77 -12.86
CA ARG A 745 -46.18 6.78 -11.97
C ARG A 745 -47.61 6.52 -12.43
N GLY A 746 -48.00 5.25 -12.49
CA GLY A 746 -49.32 4.83 -12.93
C GLY A 746 -49.55 4.81 -14.45
N CYS A 747 -48.53 5.11 -15.27
CA CYS A 747 -48.66 5.17 -16.75
C CYS A 747 -48.51 3.82 -17.48
N LEU A 748 -48.06 2.77 -16.79
CA LEU A 748 -47.76 1.46 -17.37
C LEU A 748 -48.93 0.49 -17.20
N GLY A 749 -48.68 -0.73 -16.68
CA GLY A 749 -49.68 -1.79 -16.59
C GLY A 749 -50.89 -1.51 -15.69
N ALA A 750 -50.80 -0.53 -14.79
CA ALA A 750 -51.93 -0.09 -13.96
C ALA A 750 -52.81 0.98 -14.66
N PHE A 751 -52.42 1.47 -15.84
CA PHE A 751 -53.20 2.47 -16.57
C PHE A 751 -54.41 1.84 -17.26
N ASN A 752 -55.58 2.48 -17.19
CA ASN A 752 -56.81 1.97 -17.81
C ASN A 752 -57.34 2.98 -18.85
N GLU A 753 -57.16 2.64 -20.14
CA GLU A 753 -57.55 3.49 -21.28
C GLU A 753 -59.06 3.71 -21.42
N SER A 754 -59.86 2.79 -20.90
CA SER A 754 -61.30 2.80 -21.09
C SER A 754 -62.04 3.54 -19.99
N THR A 755 -61.54 3.47 -18.75
CA THR A 755 -62.18 4.07 -17.58
C THR A 755 -61.13 4.49 -16.55
N SER A 756 -61.03 5.79 -16.27
CA SER A 756 -60.09 6.33 -15.27
C SER A 756 -60.31 5.77 -13.86
N ALA A 757 -61.57 5.55 -13.46
CA ALA A 757 -61.94 4.99 -12.17
C ALA A 757 -61.53 3.51 -11.98
N GLY A 758 -61.27 2.79 -13.07
CA GLY A 758 -60.83 1.39 -13.05
C GLY A 758 -59.32 1.21 -13.23
N GLY A 759 -58.54 2.29 -13.15
CA GLY A 759 -57.09 2.28 -13.30
C GLY A 759 -56.34 2.70 -12.03
N HIS A 760 -55.06 3.01 -12.18
CA HIS A 760 -54.23 3.59 -11.12
C HIS A 760 -54.91 4.83 -10.47
N PRO A 761 -54.86 5.02 -9.14
CA PRO A 761 -55.57 6.10 -8.45
C PRO A 761 -55.29 7.51 -9.01
N LEU A 762 -54.07 7.76 -9.49
CA LEU A 762 -53.69 9.02 -10.17
C LEU A 762 -54.55 9.36 -11.42
N GLN A 763 -55.22 8.39 -12.07
CA GLN A 763 -56.13 8.68 -13.19
C GLN A 763 -57.47 9.28 -12.76
N GLY A 764 -57.83 9.20 -11.47
CA GLY A 764 -59.19 9.49 -11.00
C GLY A 764 -59.66 10.93 -11.22
N VAL A 765 -58.73 11.88 -11.35
CA VAL A 765 -59.03 13.30 -11.58
C VAL A 765 -58.76 13.64 -13.05
N PRO A 766 -59.72 14.24 -13.78
CA PRO A 766 -59.56 14.50 -15.22
C PRO A 766 -58.54 15.60 -15.53
N SER A 767 -57.92 15.53 -16.71
CA SER A 767 -56.97 16.55 -17.23
C SER A 767 -57.58 17.96 -17.31
N THR A 768 -58.90 18.08 -17.49
CA THR A 768 -59.60 19.36 -17.58
C THR A 768 -59.75 20.10 -16.26
N GLU A 769 -59.48 19.45 -15.13
CA GLU A 769 -59.37 20.15 -13.85
C GLU A 769 -58.08 20.99 -13.87
N LEU A 770 -58.19 22.30 -13.67
CA LEU A 770 -57.08 23.24 -13.83
C LEU A 770 -56.50 23.71 -12.49
N ASN A 771 -57.16 23.38 -11.37
CA ASN A 771 -56.67 23.69 -10.05
C ASN A 771 -55.34 22.97 -9.77
N VAL A 772 -54.34 23.75 -9.32
CA VAL A 772 -52.99 23.26 -8.98
C VAL A 772 -52.92 22.57 -7.62
N VAL A 773 -53.97 22.69 -6.79
CA VAL A 773 -54.06 22.00 -5.50
C VAL A 773 -54.37 20.52 -5.75
N PRO A 774 -53.68 19.58 -5.07
CA PRO A 774 -54.03 18.16 -5.11
C PRO A 774 -55.51 17.91 -4.80
N GLN A 775 -56.18 17.11 -5.64
CA GLN A 775 -57.60 16.77 -5.51
C GLN A 775 -57.82 15.35 -4.96
N SER A 776 -56.74 14.59 -4.71
CA SER A 776 -56.79 13.26 -4.12
C SER A 776 -55.58 13.01 -3.20
N ASP A 777 -55.73 12.05 -2.29
CA ASP A 777 -54.65 11.64 -1.38
C ASP A 777 -53.40 11.16 -2.15
N GLU A 778 -53.60 10.50 -3.30
CA GLU A 778 -52.49 10.02 -4.13
C GLU A 778 -51.73 11.18 -4.81
N GLU A 779 -52.45 12.22 -5.28
CA GLU A 779 -51.82 13.45 -5.79
C GLU A 779 -51.04 14.17 -4.68
N ALA A 780 -51.59 14.24 -3.47
CA ALA A 780 -50.92 14.86 -2.33
C ALA A 780 -49.68 14.05 -1.90
N HIS A 781 -49.77 12.72 -1.92
CA HIS A 781 -48.70 11.81 -1.55
C HIS A 781 -47.51 11.91 -2.51
N ILE A 782 -47.74 11.81 -3.83
CA ILE A 782 -46.66 11.89 -4.83
C ILE A 782 -45.99 13.27 -4.83
N LEU A 783 -46.75 14.34 -4.57
CA LEU A 783 -46.20 15.69 -4.42
C LEU A 783 -45.33 15.81 -3.17
N HIS A 784 -45.73 15.22 -2.05
CA HIS A 784 -44.93 15.18 -0.84
C HIS A 784 -43.66 14.32 -1.00
N GLU A 785 -43.73 13.21 -1.73
CA GLU A 785 -42.62 12.28 -1.96
C GLU A 785 -41.46 12.90 -2.76
N HIS A 786 -41.72 13.94 -3.56
CA HIS A 786 -40.69 14.58 -4.41
C HIS A 786 -40.39 16.03 -4.00
N ARG A 787 -40.84 16.45 -2.82
CA ARG A 787 -40.78 17.87 -2.41
C ARG A 787 -39.35 18.38 -2.20
N LEU A 788 -38.41 17.55 -1.73
CA LEU A 788 -37.02 17.97 -1.51
C LEU A 788 -36.27 18.10 -2.83
N GLN A 789 -36.49 17.17 -3.77
CA GLN A 789 -35.99 17.29 -5.15
C GLN A 789 -36.47 18.59 -5.80
N LEU A 790 -37.77 18.90 -5.71
CA LEU A 790 -38.36 20.13 -6.25
C LEU A 790 -37.84 21.39 -5.55
N ALA A 791 -37.64 21.33 -4.23
CA ALA A 791 -37.05 22.42 -3.47
C ALA A 791 -35.61 22.72 -3.93
N LEU A 792 -34.80 21.69 -4.15
CA LEU A 792 -33.43 21.83 -4.67
C LEU A 792 -33.41 22.50 -6.06
N TYR A 793 -34.29 22.08 -6.98
CA TYR A 793 -34.37 22.71 -8.31
C TYR A 793 -34.74 24.18 -8.22
N SER A 794 -35.65 24.53 -7.31
CA SER A 794 -36.04 25.92 -7.07
C SER A 794 -34.89 26.73 -6.47
N LEU A 795 -34.15 26.19 -5.49
CA LEU A 795 -32.94 26.82 -4.95
C LEU A 795 -31.85 27.02 -6.02
N ALA A 796 -31.73 26.09 -6.97
CA ALA A 796 -30.83 26.24 -8.10
C ALA A 796 -31.22 27.43 -8.99
N LEU A 797 -32.53 27.61 -9.28
CA LEU A 797 -33.01 28.78 -10.00
C LEU A 797 -32.82 30.08 -9.22
N GLU A 798 -33.10 30.10 -7.91
CA GLU A 798 -32.84 31.26 -7.04
C GLU A 798 -31.35 31.65 -7.06
N ALA A 799 -30.45 30.66 -7.06
CA ALA A 799 -29.01 30.88 -7.17
C ALA A 799 -28.59 31.40 -8.56
N ILE A 800 -29.31 31.05 -9.63
CA ILE A 800 -29.07 31.58 -10.98
C ILE A 800 -29.57 33.03 -11.06
N GLU A 801 -30.80 33.30 -10.58
CA GLU A 801 -31.40 34.63 -10.63
C GLU A 801 -30.68 35.64 -9.73
N SER A 802 -30.24 35.24 -8.54
CA SER A 802 -29.50 36.12 -7.62
C SER A 802 -28.19 36.68 -8.19
N ARG A 803 -27.62 36.05 -9.23
CA ARG A 803 -26.43 36.54 -9.95
C ARG A 803 -26.74 37.66 -10.95
N LYS A 804 -28.01 37.84 -11.31
CA LYS A 804 -28.46 38.90 -12.21
C LYS A 804 -28.67 40.22 -11.44
N PRO A 805 -28.57 41.38 -12.11
CA PRO A 805 -28.96 42.66 -11.52
C PRO A 805 -30.43 42.64 -11.07
N SER A 806 -30.78 43.32 -9.97
CA SER A 806 -32.12 43.26 -9.34
C SER A 806 -33.29 43.55 -10.30
N HIS A 807 -33.10 44.39 -11.32
CA HIS A 807 -34.12 44.70 -12.33
C HIS A 807 -34.32 43.61 -13.40
N GLN A 808 -33.46 42.59 -13.44
CA GLN A 808 -33.50 41.45 -14.35
C GLN A 808 -33.84 40.14 -13.63
N GLN A 809 -33.99 40.17 -12.32
CA GLN A 809 -34.31 39.00 -11.51
C GLN A 809 -35.78 38.63 -11.69
N ARG A 810 -36.02 37.34 -11.88
CA ARG A 810 -37.37 36.75 -11.87
C ARG A 810 -37.65 36.11 -10.52
N GLN A 811 -38.88 36.22 -10.04
CA GLN A 811 -39.32 35.53 -8.82
C GLN A 811 -39.42 34.02 -9.07
N ILE A 812 -39.03 33.19 -8.11
CA ILE A 812 -39.23 31.74 -8.20
C ILE A 812 -40.56 31.38 -7.52
N LEU A 813 -41.49 30.84 -8.31
CA LEU A 813 -42.78 30.36 -7.81
C LEU A 813 -42.64 28.97 -7.18
N PRO A 814 -43.57 28.55 -6.29
CA PRO A 814 -43.53 27.21 -5.76
C PRO A 814 -43.54 26.16 -6.88
N PRO A 815 -42.70 25.12 -6.79
CA PRO A 815 -42.52 24.15 -7.84
C PRO A 815 -43.73 23.22 -7.97
N ALA A 816 -43.87 22.61 -9.14
CA ALA A 816 -44.98 21.74 -9.49
C ALA A 816 -44.52 20.36 -10.00
N LEU A 817 -45.40 19.37 -9.89
CA LEU A 817 -45.31 18.09 -10.60
C LEU A 817 -46.30 18.05 -11.75
N LEU A 818 -45.83 17.61 -12.91
CA LEU A 818 -46.67 17.19 -14.01
C LEU A 818 -46.93 15.68 -13.89
N LEU A 819 -48.17 15.30 -13.70
CA LEU A 819 -48.58 13.90 -13.56
C LEU A 819 -48.93 13.32 -14.92
N GLY A 820 -48.08 12.45 -15.46
CA GLY A 820 -48.32 11.85 -16.77
C GLY A 820 -49.63 11.06 -16.84
N ALA A 821 -50.03 10.42 -15.74
CA ALA A 821 -51.20 9.53 -15.69
C ALA A 821 -52.55 10.26 -15.90
N ASN A 822 -52.62 11.56 -15.68
CA ASN A 822 -53.84 12.34 -15.85
C ASN A 822 -53.62 13.72 -16.53
N GLY A 823 -52.38 14.07 -16.87
CA GLY A 823 -52.04 15.35 -17.49
C GLY A 823 -52.12 16.57 -16.56
N ARG A 824 -52.38 16.39 -15.26
CA ARG A 824 -52.53 17.49 -14.30
C ARG A 824 -51.18 18.02 -13.85
N MET A 825 -51.13 19.33 -13.62
CA MET A 825 -49.99 20.03 -13.02
C MET A 825 -50.38 20.44 -11.59
N ILE A 826 -49.78 19.80 -10.59
CA ILE A 826 -50.05 20.04 -9.17
C ILE A 826 -48.87 20.74 -8.51
N GLN A 827 -49.12 21.69 -7.61
CA GLN A 827 -48.11 22.59 -7.07
C GLN A 827 -48.02 22.52 -5.54
N LEU A 828 -46.82 22.68 -4.99
CA LEU A 828 -46.66 22.92 -3.55
C LEU A 828 -47.31 24.26 -3.15
N SER A 829 -48.02 24.27 -2.02
CA SER A 829 -48.43 25.53 -1.39
C SER A 829 -47.20 26.30 -0.92
N GLU A 830 -47.29 27.62 -0.76
CA GLU A 830 -46.15 28.42 -0.25
C GLU A 830 -45.62 27.92 1.10
N GLY A 831 -46.53 27.52 2.00
CA GLY A 831 -46.17 26.94 3.29
C GLY A 831 -45.46 25.58 3.15
N ALA A 832 -45.95 24.69 2.28
CA ALA A 832 -45.32 23.40 2.04
C ALA A 832 -43.97 23.53 1.33
N PHE A 833 -43.83 24.51 0.44
CA PHE A 833 -42.58 24.82 -0.24
C PHE A 833 -41.54 25.36 0.74
N LYS A 834 -41.93 26.28 1.64
CA LYS A 834 -41.05 26.75 2.71
C LYS A 834 -40.59 25.60 3.61
N GLN A 835 -41.52 24.75 4.07
CA GLN A 835 -41.18 23.57 4.87
C GLN A 835 -40.24 22.61 4.10
N ALA A 836 -40.42 22.44 2.80
CA ALA A 836 -39.53 21.60 1.99
C ALA A 836 -38.11 22.18 1.88
N LYS A 837 -37.95 23.50 1.86
CA LYS A 837 -36.62 24.14 1.93
C LYS A 837 -35.96 23.93 3.29
N ASP A 838 -36.70 24.14 4.38
CA ASP A 838 -36.20 23.97 5.75
C ASP A 838 -35.80 22.50 6.03
N ASP A 839 -36.60 21.54 5.56
CA ASP A 839 -36.31 20.12 5.67
C ASP A 839 -35.11 19.70 4.80
N LEU A 840 -34.98 20.29 3.60
CA LEU A 840 -33.82 20.07 2.75
C LEU A 840 -32.56 20.57 3.44
N GLU A 841 -32.56 21.77 4.00
CA GLU A 841 -31.41 22.34 4.72
C GLU A 841 -31.01 21.48 5.92
N THR A 842 -31.99 21.06 6.72
CA THR A 842 -31.78 20.13 7.84
C THR A 842 -31.18 18.80 7.38
N HIS A 843 -31.66 18.24 6.26
CA HIS A 843 -31.15 16.99 5.70
C HIS A 843 -29.73 17.13 5.17
N LEU A 844 -29.42 18.22 4.47
CA LEU A 844 -28.08 18.50 3.94
C LEU A 844 -27.07 18.69 5.07
N ALA A 845 -27.46 19.39 6.14
CA ALA A 845 -26.65 19.50 7.35
C ALA A 845 -26.38 18.13 7.97
N TRP A 846 -27.40 17.29 8.14
CA TRP A 846 -27.18 15.93 8.64
C TRP A 846 -26.27 15.09 7.73
N ARG A 847 -26.43 15.18 6.40
CA ARG A 847 -25.51 14.49 5.48
C ARG A 847 -24.07 14.98 5.65
N ALA A 848 -23.87 16.29 5.83
CA ALA A 848 -22.55 16.84 6.09
C ALA A 848 -21.93 16.24 7.37
N SER A 849 -22.67 16.10 8.49
CA SER A 849 -22.09 15.44 9.68
C SER A 849 -21.71 13.99 9.46
N VAL A 850 -22.45 13.24 8.64
CA VAL A 850 -22.09 11.85 8.31
C VAL A 850 -20.72 11.77 7.64
N HIS A 851 -20.37 12.73 6.79
CA HIS A 851 -19.06 12.78 6.12
C HIS A 851 -17.96 13.36 6.99
N LEU A 852 -18.30 14.32 7.86
CA LEU A 852 -17.32 14.98 8.74
C LEU A 852 -16.99 14.17 9.99
N ASN A 853 -17.94 13.37 10.49
CA ASN A 853 -17.78 12.58 11.70
C ASN A 853 -17.85 11.07 11.38
N PRO A 854 -16.69 10.40 11.19
CA PRO A 854 -16.65 8.96 10.93
C PRO A 854 -17.14 8.12 12.13
N ASP A 855 -17.22 8.72 13.32
CA ASP A 855 -17.71 8.07 14.54
C ASP A 855 -19.22 8.29 14.78
N LEU A 856 -19.92 8.93 13.84
CA LEU A 856 -21.36 9.13 13.96
C LEU A 856 -22.08 7.78 14.03
N GLU A 857 -22.75 7.51 15.15
CA GLU A 857 -23.53 6.29 15.31
C GLU A 857 -24.66 6.20 14.28
N ALA A 858 -25.02 4.97 13.91
CA ALA A 858 -26.13 4.74 12.99
C ALA A 858 -27.42 5.34 13.55
N PRO A 859 -28.21 6.08 12.73
CA PRO A 859 -29.51 6.58 13.16
C PRO A 859 -30.37 5.43 13.70
N PRO A 860 -31.14 5.60 14.79
CA PRO A 860 -31.88 4.51 15.43
C PRO A 860 -32.89 3.85 14.47
N GLN A 861 -33.16 2.57 14.67
CA GLN A 861 -34.26 1.89 13.98
C GLN A 861 -35.59 2.58 14.34
N ARG A 862 -36.36 2.97 13.33
CA ARG A 862 -37.68 3.58 13.52
C ARG A 862 -38.78 2.53 13.38
N ILE A 863 -39.95 2.83 13.95
CA ILE A 863 -41.23 2.24 13.53
C ILE A 863 -41.56 2.88 12.18
N SER A 864 -40.88 2.46 11.12
CA SER A 864 -41.16 2.92 9.76
C SER A 864 -42.47 2.33 9.26
N ASP A 865 -43.19 3.07 8.42
CA ASP A 865 -44.30 2.52 7.62
C ASP A 865 -43.77 1.30 6.85
N PRO A 866 -44.38 0.11 6.96
CA PRO A 866 -43.94 -1.11 6.28
C PRO A 866 -43.56 -0.91 4.80
N GLY A 867 -44.20 0.04 4.11
CA GLY A 867 -43.93 0.37 2.71
C GLY A 867 -42.50 0.88 2.42
N THR A 868 -41.90 1.69 3.31
CA THR A 868 -40.57 2.30 3.05
C THR A 868 -39.44 1.26 3.09
N CYS A 869 -39.55 0.23 3.93
CA CYS A 869 -38.54 -0.82 4.02
C CYS A 869 -38.69 -1.88 2.93
N GLN A 870 -39.90 -2.16 2.45
CA GLN A 870 -40.14 -3.21 1.43
C GLN A 870 -39.41 -2.96 0.11
N SER A 871 -39.21 -1.70 -0.27
CA SER A 871 -38.45 -1.28 -1.45
C SER A 871 -36.98 -0.98 -1.18
N CYS A 872 -36.53 -1.12 0.08
CA CYS A 872 -35.16 -0.81 0.48
C CYS A 872 -34.20 -1.97 0.13
N ALA A 873 -33.11 -1.67 -0.56
CA ALA A 873 -32.08 -2.64 -0.93
C ALA A 873 -31.43 -3.35 0.27
N TYR A 874 -31.45 -2.73 1.45
CA TYR A 874 -30.91 -3.34 2.67
C TYR A 874 -31.88 -4.32 3.35
N PHE A 875 -33.17 -4.29 2.99
CA PHE A 875 -34.20 -5.22 3.47
C PHE A 875 -34.51 -6.33 2.45
N MET A 876 -34.22 -6.10 1.17
CA MET A 876 -34.40 -7.08 0.10
C MET A 876 -33.18 -8.01 -0.07
N GLY A 877 -33.41 -9.15 -0.73
CA GLY A 877 -32.37 -10.11 -1.12
C GLY A 877 -32.35 -11.37 -0.26
N ASP A 878 -31.29 -12.16 -0.40
CA ASP A 878 -31.09 -13.39 0.36
C ASP A 878 -30.63 -13.08 1.81
N LEU A 879 -30.05 -11.89 2.03
CA LEU A 879 -29.58 -11.39 3.33
C LEU A 879 -30.21 -10.03 3.66
N ARG A 880 -31.03 -9.98 4.71
CA ARG A 880 -31.56 -8.75 5.31
C ARG A 880 -30.48 -8.10 6.15
N ARG A 881 -29.91 -6.99 5.65
CA ARG A 881 -28.90 -6.18 6.33
C ARG A 881 -29.52 -5.11 7.24
N CYS A 882 -30.76 -4.71 7.00
CA CYS A 882 -31.55 -3.81 7.84
C CYS A 882 -33.03 -4.21 7.78
N ALA A 883 -33.76 -3.99 8.87
CA ALA A 883 -35.20 -4.24 8.95
C ALA A 883 -35.90 -3.22 9.87
N PRO A 884 -37.24 -3.08 9.79
CA PRO A 884 -38.02 -2.36 10.79
C PRO A 884 -37.77 -2.90 12.21
N LEU A 885 -37.95 -2.05 13.21
CA LEU A 885 -37.80 -2.45 14.60
C LEU A 885 -38.71 -3.65 14.93
N GLY A 886 -38.11 -4.76 15.37
CA GLY A 886 -38.82 -6.00 15.72
C GLY A 886 -38.83 -7.09 14.63
N GLU A 887 -38.35 -6.81 13.41
CA GLU A 887 -38.14 -7.84 12.38
C GLU A 887 -36.72 -8.42 12.41
N PRO A 888 -36.54 -9.73 12.11
CA PRO A 888 -35.22 -10.35 12.09
C PRO A 888 -34.37 -9.87 10.91
N ILE A 889 -33.09 -9.61 11.20
CA ILE A 889 -32.01 -9.41 10.22
C ILE A 889 -31.26 -10.73 10.03
N GLY A 890 -30.60 -10.91 8.89
CA GLY A 890 -29.93 -12.17 8.53
C GLY A 890 -30.50 -12.83 7.28
N PHE A 891 -30.17 -14.10 7.05
CA PHE A 891 -30.59 -14.83 5.85
C PHE A 891 -32.10 -15.08 5.84
N VAL A 892 -32.77 -14.75 4.73
CA VAL A 892 -34.24 -14.81 4.61
C VAL A 892 -34.74 -16.25 4.48
N ASN A 893 -33.98 -17.10 3.79
CA ASN A 893 -34.17 -18.54 3.74
C ASN A 893 -32.86 -19.19 4.20
N PRO A 894 -32.71 -19.60 5.47
CA PRO A 894 -31.62 -20.49 5.84
C PRO A 894 -31.78 -21.75 5.00
N SER A 895 -30.84 -22.03 4.11
CA SER A 895 -30.74 -23.34 3.48
C SER A 895 -30.69 -24.39 4.59
N ASP A 896 -31.68 -25.29 4.62
CA ASP A 896 -31.74 -26.43 5.54
C ASP A 896 -30.38 -27.14 5.55
N GLY A 897 -29.65 -26.97 6.65
CA GLY A 897 -28.28 -27.43 6.77
C GLY A 897 -27.60 -26.89 8.03
N SER A 898 -28.20 -27.18 9.19
CA SER A 898 -27.49 -27.12 10.47
C SER A 898 -26.60 -28.36 10.64
N PRO A 899 -25.55 -28.29 11.47
CA PRO A 899 -24.38 -27.42 11.41
C PRO A 899 -23.22 -27.99 10.58
#